data_AF-A0A0E0BJ19-F1
#
_entry.id   AF-A0A0E0BJ19-F1
#
_cell.length_a   1.000
_cell.length_b   1.000
_cell.length_c   1.000
_cell.angle_alpha   90.00
_cell.angle_beta   90.00
_cell.angle_gamma   90.00
#
_symmetry.space_group_name_H-M   'P 1'
#
loop_
_entity.id
_entity.type
_entity.pdbx_description
1 polymer ?
#
loop_
_entity_poly.entity_id
_entity_poly.type
_entity_poly.pdbx_seq_one_letter_code
_entity_poly.pdbx_strand_id
1 'polypeptide(L)'
;MAAAPPALRRLLLLFSLLLLASVAAAAEGEEEEEEFTEELLLRPLPDRKALAHFHFRSSAPPSAAAGRHHHVFPKAIAQLVQQFHISELELSFTQGRWNYEQWGGYDPMSTNYAKPPGVELWAAFDLPLDEIDATWKNLTHTLSGLFCASINFLESSTAFSAPRWGFKLNEGNLRYGALPREAVCTENLTPWLKLLPCRDKAGIASLLYRPSIYKGYYHSQKLKLTSSQSFGIIIDQTLTVVLQPDAFRGQQLHSTDGQLQPSWSMKDLFNRKLSGKCRVSKSSRVFLEIEKDIVDKSGTEASWTNELFVLSTAPDRVLKELNNMDAQSSSLYEYDVSNYNNDKPLDVGITWKLPLIWSCTPAPYHANRFLMGSGNERGSIALSFRSTNLHKQLFGSSNDCSIKAVVFQVVPWYVKVYYHSLQIFIDGNSKAISEVVDKIHVTPSEDKHLPGTLEMLLRLPCSMESATLSLDFDKGFLHIDEYPPDANQGFDIPSALVTFPEFNSNRSYPETDTLFVSPLLQTFKENGVVKSYTEVLLVPLTTPDFSMPYNVITFTCTVLALYFGSLLNALRRRIGEEERELKKAAVKRGLIPLLIAKLRGKKVDPPPQGSSPTSLLSTKLLLKVVFVAVVAVSFHYLSNS
;
A
#
# COMPACT_ATOMS: atom_id res chain seq x y z
N MET A 1 -74.98 -34.32 -7.76
CA MET A 1 -73.59 -33.99 -7.41
C MET A 1 -73.08 -35.03 -6.42
N ALA A 2 -72.43 -36.08 -6.91
CA ALA A 2 -71.88 -37.14 -6.05
C ALA A 2 -70.47 -36.72 -5.59
N ALA A 3 -70.25 -36.70 -4.28
CA ALA A 3 -68.98 -36.33 -3.68
C ALA A 3 -67.90 -37.38 -4.00
N ALA A 4 -66.76 -36.93 -4.52
CA ALA A 4 -65.62 -37.80 -4.81
C ALA A 4 -65.13 -38.54 -3.54
N PRO A 5 -64.66 -39.79 -3.67
CA PRO A 5 -64.26 -40.62 -2.53
C PRO A 5 -63.11 -39.98 -1.73
N PRO A 6 -63.10 -40.12 -0.38
CA PRO A 6 -62.16 -39.44 0.50
C PRO A 6 -60.69 -39.77 0.22
N ALA A 7 -60.41 -40.93 -0.36
CA ALA A 7 -59.06 -41.33 -0.77
C ALA A 7 -58.51 -40.49 -1.93
N LEU A 8 -59.35 -40.10 -2.89
CA LEU A 8 -58.93 -39.29 -4.05
C LEU A 8 -58.61 -37.84 -3.63
N ARG A 9 -59.36 -37.29 -2.66
CA ARG A 9 -59.08 -35.98 -2.07
C ARG A 9 -57.75 -35.96 -1.31
N ARG A 10 -57.43 -37.03 -0.56
CA ARG A 10 -56.13 -37.15 0.13
C ARG A 10 -54.97 -37.26 -0.84
N LEU A 11 -55.14 -38.01 -1.94
CA LEU A 11 -54.11 -38.15 -2.97
C LEU A 11 -53.87 -36.83 -3.71
N LEU A 12 -54.93 -36.09 -4.06
CA LEU A 12 -54.82 -34.76 -4.67
C LEU A 12 -54.19 -33.73 -3.71
N LEU A 13 -54.51 -33.78 -2.42
CA LEU A 13 -53.88 -32.94 -1.39
C LEU A 13 -52.39 -33.25 -1.25
N LEU A 14 -52.01 -34.53 -1.18
CA LEU A 14 -50.61 -34.96 -1.13
C LEU A 14 -49.85 -34.55 -2.39
N PHE A 15 -50.44 -34.72 -3.57
CA PHE A 15 -49.83 -34.30 -4.83
C PHE A 15 -49.68 -32.78 -4.92
N SER A 16 -50.67 -32.02 -4.43
CA SER A 16 -50.59 -30.56 -4.36
C SER A 16 -49.54 -30.09 -3.34
N LEU A 17 -49.39 -30.77 -2.19
CA LEU A 17 -48.35 -30.48 -1.21
C LEU A 17 -46.95 -30.80 -1.75
N LEU A 18 -46.80 -31.90 -2.50
CA LEU A 18 -45.56 -32.27 -3.17
C LEU A 18 -45.20 -31.28 -4.29
N LEU A 19 -46.19 -30.79 -5.05
CA LEU A 19 -45.96 -29.74 -6.04
C LEU A 19 -45.61 -28.39 -5.39
N LEU A 20 -46.28 -28.03 -4.29
CA LEU A 20 -45.96 -26.83 -3.51
C LEU A 20 -44.58 -26.93 -2.86
N ALA A 21 -44.18 -28.12 -2.40
CA ALA A 21 -42.84 -28.37 -1.89
C ALA A 21 -41.77 -28.34 -2.99
N SER A 22 -42.07 -28.84 -4.20
CA SER A 22 -41.13 -28.77 -5.34
C SER A 22 -41.00 -27.36 -5.91
N VAL A 23 -42.09 -26.57 -5.90
CA VAL A 23 -42.05 -25.16 -6.32
C VAL A 23 -41.39 -24.29 -5.24
N ALA A 24 -41.58 -24.61 -3.96
CA ALA A 24 -40.85 -23.95 -2.87
C ALA A 24 -39.34 -24.31 -2.86
N ALA A 25 -38.97 -25.55 -3.20
CA ALA A 25 -37.58 -25.97 -3.34
C ALA A 25 -36.93 -25.43 -4.63
N ALA A 26 -37.70 -25.20 -5.70
CA ALA A 26 -37.24 -24.50 -6.90
C ALA A 26 -37.20 -22.97 -6.74
N ALA A 27 -37.71 -22.45 -5.61
CA ALA A 27 -37.69 -21.05 -5.23
C ALA A 27 -36.73 -20.78 -4.04
N GLU A 28 -35.92 -21.76 -3.62
CA GLU A 28 -34.66 -21.45 -2.94
C GLU A 28 -33.79 -20.70 -3.95
N GLY A 29 -33.56 -19.42 -3.65
CA GLY A 29 -33.18 -18.40 -4.61
C GLY A 29 -31.93 -18.73 -5.43
N GLU A 30 -31.82 -18.09 -6.59
CA GLU A 30 -30.52 -17.89 -7.25
C GLU A 30 -29.52 -17.46 -6.17
N GLU A 31 -28.64 -18.37 -5.75
CA GLU A 31 -27.50 -17.99 -4.93
C GLU A 31 -26.71 -17.03 -5.81
N GLU A 32 -26.71 -15.74 -5.47
CA GLU A 32 -25.83 -14.77 -6.10
C GLU A 32 -24.41 -15.37 -6.06
N GLU A 33 -23.82 -15.60 -7.24
CA GLU A 33 -22.54 -16.27 -7.34
C GLU A 33 -21.39 -15.29 -7.09
N GLU A 34 -20.26 -15.81 -6.59
CA GLU A 34 -19.03 -15.02 -6.51
C GLU A 34 -18.48 -14.79 -7.92
N GLU A 35 -18.14 -13.54 -8.24
CA GLU A 35 -17.64 -13.18 -9.56
C GLU A 35 -16.18 -12.74 -9.49
N PHE A 36 -15.42 -13.06 -10.53
CA PHE A 36 -14.05 -12.59 -10.73
C PHE A 36 -13.84 -12.15 -12.18
N THR A 37 -13.21 -11.00 -12.38
CA THR A 37 -12.90 -10.43 -13.69
C THR A 37 -11.47 -9.92 -13.74
N GLU A 38 -10.84 -10.05 -14.91
CA GLU A 38 -9.46 -9.62 -15.15
C GLU A 38 -9.39 -8.65 -16.33
N GLU A 39 -8.76 -7.50 -16.14
CA GLU A 39 -8.61 -6.49 -17.19
C GLU A 39 -7.18 -5.92 -17.17
N LEU A 40 -6.64 -5.64 -18.36
CA LEU A 40 -5.33 -4.99 -18.53
C LEU A 40 -5.48 -3.84 -19.49
N LEU A 41 -5.11 -2.63 -19.07
CA LEU A 41 -4.98 -1.47 -19.91
C LEU A 41 -3.51 -1.20 -20.24
N LEU A 42 -3.20 -1.06 -21.52
CA LEU A 42 -1.90 -0.64 -22.03
C LEU A 42 -2.05 0.73 -22.68
N ARG A 43 -1.10 1.65 -22.42
CA ARG A 43 -1.09 2.99 -23.01
C ARG A 43 0.34 3.43 -23.30
N PRO A 44 0.69 3.85 -24.53
CA PRO A 44 1.99 4.47 -24.79
C PRO A 44 2.05 5.86 -24.16
N LEU A 45 3.21 6.25 -23.63
CA LEU A 45 3.43 7.54 -22.98
C LEU A 45 4.38 8.43 -23.82
N PRO A 46 4.22 9.76 -23.78
CA PRO A 46 5.00 10.68 -24.63
C PRO A 46 6.49 10.69 -24.30
N ASP A 47 6.87 10.32 -23.07
CA ASP A 47 8.24 10.25 -22.57
C ASP A 47 8.96 8.93 -22.92
N ARG A 48 8.54 8.29 -24.02
CA ARG A 48 9.10 7.03 -24.58
C ARG A 48 8.96 5.83 -23.64
N LYS A 49 7.95 5.86 -22.76
CA LYS A 49 7.58 4.76 -21.84
C LYS A 49 6.23 4.16 -22.23
N ALA A 50 5.84 3.09 -21.55
CA ALA A 50 4.53 2.47 -21.66
C ALA A 50 3.92 2.30 -20.27
N LEU A 51 2.66 2.71 -20.12
CA LEU A 51 1.83 2.44 -18.97
C LEU A 51 1.16 1.08 -19.15
N ALA A 52 1.17 0.29 -18.08
CA ALA A 52 0.35 -0.90 -17.95
C ALA A 52 -0.42 -0.86 -16.63
N HIS A 53 -1.74 -0.94 -16.71
CA HIS A 53 -2.64 -0.93 -15.56
C HIS A 53 -3.43 -2.24 -15.53
N PHE A 54 -3.10 -3.08 -14.55
CA PHE A 54 -3.78 -4.32 -14.27
C PHE A 54 -4.93 -4.06 -13.30
N HIS A 55 -6.12 -4.54 -13.63
CA HIS A 55 -7.33 -4.38 -12.83
C HIS A 55 -7.98 -5.75 -12.63
N PHE A 56 -8.07 -6.18 -11.38
CA PHE A 56 -8.74 -7.42 -11.00
C PHE A 56 -9.85 -7.08 -10.01
N ARG A 57 -11.06 -7.53 -10.30
CA ARG A 57 -12.21 -7.32 -9.41
C ARG A 57 -12.76 -8.66 -9.00
N SER A 58 -12.97 -8.86 -7.69
CA SER A 58 -13.74 -9.98 -7.16
C SER A 58 -14.91 -9.46 -6.34
N SER A 59 -16.05 -10.13 -6.41
CA SER A 59 -17.22 -9.80 -5.59
C SER A 59 -17.74 -11.04 -4.88
N ALA A 60 -18.14 -10.85 -3.62
CA ALA A 60 -18.87 -11.84 -2.85
C ALA A 60 -20.22 -11.23 -2.42
N PRO A 61 -21.33 -11.94 -2.62
CA PRO A 61 -22.66 -11.47 -2.24
C PRO A 61 -22.78 -11.30 -0.72
N PRO A 62 -23.77 -10.51 -0.25
CA PRO A 62 -24.02 -10.37 1.18
C PRO A 62 -24.43 -11.72 1.77
N SER A 63 -23.76 -12.13 2.85
CA SER A 63 -24.09 -13.37 3.56
C SER A 63 -24.16 -13.11 5.06
N ALA A 64 -25.25 -13.58 5.68
CA ALA A 64 -25.44 -13.51 7.12
C ALA A 64 -24.62 -14.56 7.91
N ALA A 65 -24.03 -15.55 7.21
CA ALA A 65 -23.31 -16.64 7.86
C ALA A 65 -21.82 -16.30 8.05
N ALA A 66 -21.40 -16.16 9.30
CA ALA A 66 -19.97 -16.11 9.65
C ALA A 66 -19.30 -17.44 9.24
N GLY A 67 -18.38 -17.40 8.28
CA GLY A 67 -17.59 -18.56 7.87
C GLY A 67 -18.07 -19.31 6.61
N ARG A 68 -18.79 -18.65 5.68
CA ARG A 68 -19.06 -19.23 4.35
C ARG A 68 -17.75 -19.69 3.68
N HIS A 69 -17.79 -20.85 3.06
CA HIS A 69 -16.72 -21.28 2.18
C HIS A 69 -16.81 -20.49 0.88
N HIS A 70 -15.79 -19.66 0.63
CA HIS A 70 -15.66 -18.95 -0.63
C HIS A 70 -14.95 -19.84 -1.66
N HIS A 71 -15.47 -19.86 -2.89
CA HIS A 71 -14.91 -20.67 -3.98
C HIS A 71 -13.94 -19.86 -4.84
N VAL A 72 -14.20 -18.56 -4.97
CA VAL A 72 -13.42 -17.61 -5.79
C VAL A 72 -12.90 -16.49 -4.90
N PHE A 73 -13.73 -15.96 -4.00
CA PHE A 73 -13.38 -14.81 -3.19
C PHE A 73 -12.32 -15.13 -2.11
N PRO A 74 -11.32 -14.26 -1.86
CA PRO A 74 -10.29 -14.53 -0.87
C PRO A 74 -10.85 -14.51 0.56
N LYS A 75 -10.93 -15.69 1.20
CA LYS A 75 -11.42 -15.85 2.59
C LYS A 75 -10.75 -14.91 3.60
N ALA A 76 -9.45 -14.66 3.47
CA ALA A 76 -8.71 -13.78 4.38
C ALA A 76 -9.28 -12.35 4.37
N ILE A 77 -9.73 -11.85 3.22
CA ILE A 77 -10.33 -10.52 3.08
C ILE A 77 -11.76 -10.50 3.61
N ALA A 78 -12.55 -11.53 3.33
CA ALA A 78 -13.90 -11.63 3.88
C ALA A 78 -13.89 -11.62 5.41
N GLN A 79 -12.97 -12.38 6.02
CA GLN A 79 -12.78 -12.40 7.47
C GLN A 79 -12.29 -11.04 8.00
N LEU A 80 -11.37 -10.38 7.30
CA LEU A 80 -10.86 -9.07 7.68
C LEU A 80 -11.97 -8.01 7.69
N VAL A 81 -12.79 -7.95 6.63
CA VAL A 81 -13.90 -6.99 6.51
C VAL A 81 -14.94 -7.22 7.61
N GLN A 82 -15.32 -8.48 7.85
CA GLN A 82 -16.30 -8.84 8.87
C GLN A 82 -15.78 -8.59 10.29
N GLN A 83 -14.52 -8.94 10.57
CA GLN A 83 -13.93 -8.82 11.91
C GLN A 83 -13.76 -7.36 12.33
N PHE A 84 -13.34 -6.49 11.41
CA PHE A 84 -13.07 -5.08 11.70
C PHE A 84 -14.20 -4.13 11.29
N HIS A 85 -15.35 -4.64 10.84
CA HIS A 85 -16.51 -3.84 10.43
C HIS A 85 -16.15 -2.71 9.45
N ILE A 86 -15.39 -3.06 8.42
CA ILE A 86 -14.89 -2.11 7.42
C ILE A 86 -15.99 -1.84 6.40
N SER A 87 -16.38 -0.58 6.21
CA SER A 87 -17.23 -0.16 5.08
C SER A 87 -16.41 0.11 3.83
N GLU A 88 -15.27 0.79 3.97
CA GLU A 88 -14.36 1.04 2.87
C GLU A 88 -12.92 1.06 3.35
N LEU A 89 -12.01 0.45 2.59
CA LEU A 89 -10.58 0.45 2.89
C LEU A 89 -9.80 0.57 1.61
N GLU A 90 -8.74 1.37 1.65
CA GLU A 90 -7.78 1.45 0.55
C GLU A 90 -6.36 1.37 1.10
N LEU A 91 -5.60 0.44 0.57
CA LEU A 91 -4.20 0.24 0.88
C LEU A 91 -3.39 0.30 -0.43
N SER A 92 -2.36 1.13 -0.47
CA SER A 92 -1.43 1.17 -1.59
C SER A 92 0.03 1.08 -1.16
N PHE A 93 0.81 0.33 -1.94
CA PHE A 93 2.26 0.28 -1.91
C PHE A 93 2.79 0.86 -3.20
N THR A 94 3.53 1.96 -3.14
CA THR A 94 3.98 2.67 -4.34
C THR A 94 5.47 2.97 -4.29
N GLN A 95 6.15 2.68 -5.40
CA GLN A 95 7.52 3.10 -5.63
C GLN A 95 7.58 4.01 -6.86
N GLY A 96 8.35 5.09 -6.76
CA GLY A 96 8.42 6.13 -7.76
C GLY A 96 7.31 7.18 -7.58
N ARG A 97 7.35 8.21 -8.43
CA ARG A 97 6.40 9.32 -8.40
C ARG A 97 5.65 9.39 -9.71
N TRP A 98 4.33 9.57 -9.64
CA TRP A 98 3.54 9.84 -10.83
C TRP A 98 3.93 11.19 -11.44
N ASN A 99 4.35 11.18 -12.70
CA ASN A 99 4.66 12.40 -13.44
C ASN A 99 3.38 12.97 -14.06
N TYR A 100 2.70 13.86 -13.33
CA TYR A 100 1.44 14.50 -13.78
C TYR A 100 1.56 15.34 -15.06
N GLU A 101 2.78 15.75 -15.45
CA GLU A 101 3.00 16.51 -16.69
C GLU A 101 3.13 15.58 -17.92
N GLN A 102 3.81 14.45 -17.76
CA GLN A 102 4.13 13.54 -18.87
C GLN A 102 3.19 12.35 -18.97
N TRP A 103 2.58 11.91 -17.87
CA TRP A 103 1.71 10.72 -17.83
C TRP A 103 0.23 11.06 -17.67
N GLY A 104 -0.09 12.35 -17.61
CA GLY A 104 -1.44 12.88 -17.43
C GLY A 104 -1.76 13.21 -15.98
N GLY A 105 -2.60 14.23 -15.81
CA GLY A 105 -3.16 14.65 -14.53
C GLY A 105 -4.64 15.01 -14.60
N TYR A 106 -5.25 14.91 -15.78
CA TYR A 106 -6.69 15.05 -15.96
C TYR A 106 -7.25 13.85 -16.73
N ASP A 107 -7.25 12.70 -16.06
CA ASP A 107 -7.81 11.45 -16.55
C ASP A 107 -8.14 10.47 -15.41
N PRO A 108 -8.95 9.42 -15.65
CA PRO A 108 -9.28 8.43 -14.63
C PRO A 108 -8.06 7.71 -14.07
N MET A 109 -6.99 7.50 -14.87
CA MET A 109 -5.79 6.81 -14.38
C MET A 109 -5.10 7.60 -13.28
N SER A 110 -4.76 8.85 -13.57
CA SER A 110 -4.11 9.73 -12.60
C SER A 110 -5.00 9.99 -11.38
N THR A 111 -6.31 10.12 -11.58
CA THR A 111 -7.25 10.46 -10.50
C THR A 111 -7.46 9.32 -9.51
N ASN A 112 -7.64 8.08 -10.00
CA ASN A 112 -8.05 6.95 -9.16
C ASN A 112 -6.88 6.05 -8.74
N TYR A 113 -5.77 6.03 -9.51
CA TYR A 113 -4.72 5.02 -9.36
C TYR A 113 -3.29 5.60 -9.23
N ALA A 114 -3.08 6.90 -9.41
CA ALA A 114 -1.84 7.53 -8.98
C ALA A 114 -1.81 7.62 -7.45
N LYS A 115 -0.72 7.20 -6.83
CA LYS A 115 -0.55 7.11 -5.37
C LYS A 115 0.82 7.66 -4.93
N PRO A 116 0.92 8.17 -3.70
CA PRO A 116 2.17 8.71 -3.18
C PRO A 116 3.15 7.57 -2.86
N PRO A 117 4.47 7.81 -2.89
CA PRO A 117 5.46 6.79 -2.59
C PRO A 117 5.38 6.29 -1.14
N GLY A 118 5.74 5.03 -0.93
CA GLY A 118 5.63 4.33 0.34
C GLY A 118 4.29 3.61 0.49
N VAL A 119 3.80 3.54 1.73
CA VAL A 119 2.46 3.01 2.03
C VAL A 119 1.48 4.13 2.33
N GLU A 120 0.30 4.08 1.72
CA GLU A 120 -0.86 4.87 2.12
C GLU A 120 -1.99 3.92 2.50
N LEU A 121 -2.58 4.14 3.68
CA LEU A 121 -3.70 3.36 4.19
C LEU A 121 -4.77 4.31 4.73
N TRP A 122 -6.01 4.09 4.30
CA TRP A 122 -7.15 4.65 4.99
C TRP A 122 -8.29 3.65 5.05
N ALA A 123 -9.09 3.76 6.11
CA ALA A 123 -10.24 2.90 6.33
C ALA A 123 -11.38 3.68 6.97
N ALA A 124 -12.59 3.43 6.50
CA ALA A 124 -13.85 3.85 7.11
C ALA A 124 -14.50 2.64 7.80
N PHE A 125 -15.02 2.87 9.00
CA PHE A 125 -15.56 1.84 9.87
C PHE A 125 -17.04 2.07 10.15
N ASP A 126 -17.78 0.96 10.30
CA ASP A 126 -19.18 0.95 10.71
C ASP A 126 -19.27 0.59 12.19
N LEU A 127 -18.60 1.39 13.04
CA LEU A 127 -18.50 1.22 14.48
C LEU A 127 -18.71 2.54 15.23
N PRO A 128 -19.10 2.48 16.52
CA PRO A 128 -19.05 3.64 17.41
C PRO A 128 -17.66 4.27 17.46
N LEU A 129 -17.58 5.61 17.51
CA LEU A 129 -16.33 6.37 17.38
C LEU A 129 -15.26 6.01 18.41
N ASP A 130 -15.67 5.59 19.61
CA ASP A 130 -14.81 5.20 20.72
C ASP A 130 -14.07 3.87 20.50
N GLU A 131 -14.60 2.99 19.65
CA GLU A 131 -14.00 1.68 19.33
C GLU A 131 -13.06 1.74 18.11
N ILE A 132 -13.11 2.82 17.32
CA ILE A 132 -12.41 2.92 16.04
C ILE A 132 -10.90 2.87 16.20
N ASP A 133 -10.33 3.57 17.19
CA ASP A 133 -8.87 3.62 17.35
C ASP A 133 -8.29 2.26 17.76
N ALA A 134 -8.99 1.54 18.64
CA ALA A 134 -8.63 0.18 19.02
C ALA A 134 -8.74 -0.79 17.83
N THR A 135 -9.78 -0.63 17.01
CA THR A 135 -10.01 -1.43 15.80
C THR A 135 -8.95 -1.14 14.73
N TRP A 136 -8.62 0.14 14.51
CA TRP A 136 -7.56 0.59 13.60
C TRP A 136 -6.22 -0.02 13.98
N LYS A 137 -5.85 0.00 15.26
CA LYS A 137 -4.65 -0.67 15.79
C LYS A 137 -4.64 -2.16 15.42
N ASN A 138 -5.73 -2.89 15.68
CA ASN A 138 -5.76 -4.33 15.37
C ASN A 138 -5.74 -4.60 13.85
N LEU A 139 -6.35 -3.73 13.06
CA LEU A 139 -6.35 -3.79 11.60
C LEU A 139 -4.94 -3.62 11.04
N THR A 140 -4.18 -2.60 11.48
CA THR A 140 -2.83 -2.33 10.96
C THR A 140 -1.87 -3.48 11.25
N HIS A 141 -1.98 -4.12 12.42
CA HIS A 141 -1.26 -5.36 12.74
C HIS A 141 -1.64 -6.52 11.83
N THR A 142 -2.92 -6.71 11.56
CA THR A 142 -3.40 -7.80 10.70
C THR A 142 -2.95 -7.61 9.26
N LEU A 143 -3.04 -6.38 8.74
CA LEU A 143 -2.56 -6.03 7.40
C LEU A 143 -1.04 -6.17 7.27
N SER A 144 -0.28 -5.80 8.32
CA SER A 144 1.17 -6.00 8.38
C SER A 144 1.54 -7.47 8.20
N GLY A 145 0.85 -8.37 8.90
CA GLY A 145 1.03 -9.82 8.75
C GLY A 145 0.57 -10.36 7.39
N LEU A 146 -0.51 -9.82 6.82
CA LEU A 146 -1.04 -10.27 5.53
C LEU A 146 -0.13 -9.88 4.35
N PHE A 147 0.42 -8.67 4.36
CA PHE A 147 1.23 -8.13 3.26
C PHE A 147 2.75 -8.15 3.50
N CYS A 148 3.19 -8.65 4.66
CA CYS A 148 4.59 -8.67 5.08
C CYS A 148 5.25 -7.29 5.00
N ALA A 149 4.58 -6.28 5.55
CA ALA A 149 5.01 -4.89 5.51
C ALA A 149 4.87 -4.23 6.89
N SER A 150 5.56 -3.12 7.12
CA SER A 150 5.60 -2.44 8.43
C SER A 150 4.39 -1.54 8.71
N ILE A 151 3.20 -1.94 8.25
CA ILE A 151 1.94 -1.20 8.41
C ILE A 151 1.59 -1.01 9.89
N ASN A 152 2.06 -1.90 10.76
CA ASN A 152 1.89 -1.82 12.21
C ASN A 152 2.44 -0.51 12.82
N PHE A 153 3.36 0.19 12.16
CA PHE A 153 3.78 1.53 12.62
C PHE A 153 2.63 2.56 12.63
N LEU A 154 1.58 2.34 11.85
CA LEU A 154 0.36 3.17 11.85
C LEU A 154 -0.55 2.91 13.06
N GLU A 155 -0.22 1.96 13.94
CA GLU A 155 -0.94 1.74 15.20
C GLU A 155 -0.93 2.98 16.11
N SER A 156 0.23 3.66 16.18
CA SER A 156 0.41 4.76 17.12
C SER A 156 -0.44 5.95 16.73
N SER A 157 -1.04 6.64 17.71
CA SER A 157 -1.78 7.89 17.50
C SER A 157 -0.93 8.99 16.86
N THR A 158 0.40 8.87 16.95
CA THR A 158 1.36 9.76 16.28
C THR A 158 1.48 9.56 14.77
N ALA A 159 0.97 8.45 14.24
CA ALA A 159 1.21 7.98 12.87
C ALA A 159 -0.05 7.99 11.99
N PHE A 160 -1.24 8.19 12.56
CA PHE A 160 -2.49 8.32 11.83
C PHE A 160 -3.22 9.62 12.18
N SER A 161 -4.14 10.03 11.31
CA SER A 161 -5.01 11.19 11.53
C SER A 161 -6.45 10.87 11.12
N ALA A 162 -7.39 11.72 11.58
CA ALA A 162 -8.80 11.63 11.24
C ALA A 162 -9.22 12.90 10.47
N PRO A 163 -9.06 12.92 9.13
CA PRO A 163 -9.45 14.08 8.32
C PRO A 163 -10.97 14.28 8.35
N ARG A 164 -11.41 15.53 8.21
CA ARG A 164 -12.83 15.91 8.27
C ARG A 164 -13.45 16.09 6.88
N TRP A 165 -12.72 16.72 5.96
CA TRP A 165 -13.28 17.06 4.63
C TRP A 165 -12.26 17.22 3.50
N GLY A 166 -11.00 17.54 3.79
CA GLY A 166 -9.97 17.83 2.81
C GLY A 166 -9.49 16.58 2.05
N PHE A 167 -9.42 15.43 2.74
CA PHE A 167 -9.14 14.13 2.11
C PHE A 167 -10.42 13.51 1.54
N LYS A 168 -11.41 13.36 2.41
CA LYS A 168 -12.75 12.84 2.13
C LYS A 168 -13.69 13.41 3.18
N LEU A 169 -14.91 13.77 2.78
CA LEU A 169 -15.94 14.20 3.72
C LEU A 169 -16.27 13.04 4.65
N ASN A 170 -16.15 13.28 5.96
CA ASN A 170 -16.18 12.23 6.96
C ASN A 170 -16.73 12.76 8.29
N GLU A 171 -17.57 11.97 8.95
CA GLU A 171 -18.16 12.24 10.27
C GLU A 171 -17.36 11.58 11.41
N GLY A 172 -16.04 11.45 11.24
CA GLY A 172 -15.11 10.93 12.25
C GLY A 172 -14.87 9.42 12.19
N ASN A 173 -15.54 8.68 11.31
CA ASN A 173 -15.37 7.23 11.20
C ASN A 173 -14.22 6.78 10.28
N LEU A 174 -13.54 7.71 9.63
CA LEU A 174 -12.34 7.46 8.82
C LEU A 174 -11.04 7.64 9.62
N ARG A 175 -10.06 6.77 9.34
CA ARG A 175 -8.66 6.91 9.74
C ARG A 175 -7.76 6.91 8.52
N TYR A 176 -6.75 7.78 8.52
CA TYR A 176 -5.78 7.96 7.44
C TYR A 176 -4.36 7.88 7.99
N GLY A 177 -3.50 7.08 7.36
CA GLY A 177 -2.09 6.95 7.71
C GLY A 177 -1.22 6.79 6.47
N ALA A 178 0.02 7.30 6.55
CA ALA A 178 0.99 7.19 5.46
C ALA A 178 2.39 6.93 6.01
N LEU A 179 3.10 5.98 5.39
CA LEU A 179 4.48 5.60 5.69
C LEU A 179 5.34 5.81 4.43
N PRO A 180 5.82 7.04 4.16
CA PRO A 180 6.59 7.35 2.95
C PRO A 180 7.92 6.59 2.86
N ARG A 181 8.43 6.09 4.00
CA ARG A 181 9.68 5.31 4.10
C ARG A 181 9.54 3.83 3.86
N GLU A 182 8.31 3.31 3.86
CA GLU A 182 8.11 1.87 3.70
C GLU A 182 8.57 1.46 2.30
N ALA A 183 9.63 0.65 2.24
CA ALA A 183 10.18 0.18 0.99
C ALA A 183 9.21 -0.82 0.34
N VAL A 184 8.93 -0.64 -0.94
CA VAL A 184 8.12 -1.60 -1.69
C VAL A 184 9.02 -2.73 -2.18
N CYS A 185 8.90 -3.88 -1.53
CA CYS A 185 9.71 -5.06 -1.78
C CYS A 185 9.02 -6.00 -2.78
N THR A 186 9.80 -6.83 -3.48
CA THR A 186 9.28 -7.87 -4.40
C THR A 186 8.37 -8.89 -3.70
N GLU A 187 8.59 -9.01 -2.39
CA GLU A 187 7.92 -9.85 -1.44
C GLU A 187 6.48 -9.41 -1.23
N ASN A 188 6.15 -8.10 -1.31
CA ASN A 188 4.79 -7.58 -1.14
C ASN A 188 3.84 -7.99 -2.28
N LEU A 189 4.39 -8.22 -3.49
CA LEU A 189 3.57 -8.69 -4.62
C LEU A 189 3.08 -10.13 -4.40
N THR A 190 3.81 -10.95 -3.65
CA THR A 190 3.46 -12.37 -3.44
C THR A 190 2.16 -12.55 -2.63
N PRO A 191 1.95 -11.92 -1.46
CA PRO A 191 0.66 -11.97 -0.77
C PRO A 191 -0.45 -11.30 -1.57
N TRP A 192 -0.17 -10.21 -2.30
CA TRP A 192 -1.15 -9.58 -3.17
C TRP A 192 -1.65 -10.54 -4.27
N LEU A 193 -0.74 -11.27 -4.93
CA LEU A 193 -1.05 -12.30 -5.93
C LEU A 193 -1.78 -13.50 -5.32
N LYS A 194 -1.56 -13.82 -4.03
CA LYS A 194 -2.24 -14.94 -3.36
C LYS A 194 -3.73 -14.69 -3.17
N LEU A 195 -4.18 -13.44 -3.20
CA LEU A 195 -5.60 -13.08 -3.12
C LEU A 195 -6.34 -13.37 -4.44
N LEU A 196 -5.62 -13.43 -5.57
CA LEU A 196 -6.21 -13.74 -6.88
C LEU A 196 -6.45 -15.26 -7.02
N PRO A 197 -7.61 -15.70 -7.57
CA PRO A 197 -7.93 -17.12 -7.74
C PRO A 197 -6.87 -17.90 -8.53
N CYS A 198 -6.39 -17.31 -9.63
CA CYS A 198 -5.39 -17.92 -10.52
C CYS A 198 -3.93 -17.56 -10.21
N ARG A 199 -3.69 -16.70 -9.20
CA ARG A 199 -2.36 -16.19 -8.82
C ARG A 199 -1.57 -15.71 -10.05
N ASP A 200 -0.28 -16.09 -10.17
CA ASP A 200 0.58 -15.78 -11.33
C ASP A 200 0.67 -16.93 -12.35
N LYS A 201 -0.30 -17.87 -12.35
CA LYS A 201 -0.24 -19.11 -13.14
C LYS A 201 -1.06 -19.10 -14.42
N ALA A 202 -2.16 -18.35 -14.46
CA ALA A 202 -3.07 -18.29 -15.60
C ALA A 202 -3.71 -16.90 -15.68
N GLY A 203 -4.34 -16.59 -16.81
CA GLY A 203 -4.99 -15.30 -17.03
C GLY A 203 -4.00 -14.15 -17.12
N ILE A 204 -4.52 -12.93 -17.00
CA ILE A 204 -3.73 -11.70 -17.15
C ILE A 204 -2.63 -11.61 -16.08
N ALA A 205 -2.90 -12.10 -14.88
CA ALA A 205 -1.93 -12.11 -13.78
C ALA A 205 -0.67 -12.94 -14.09
N SER A 206 -0.68 -13.82 -15.10
CA SER A 206 0.52 -14.52 -15.58
C SER A 206 1.57 -13.59 -16.19
N LEU A 207 1.20 -12.38 -16.62
CA LEU A 207 2.12 -11.35 -17.11
C LEU A 207 2.90 -10.66 -15.99
N LEU A 208 2.54 -10.86 -14.72
CA LEU A 208 3.12 -10.16 -13.57
C LEU A 208 4.50 -10.71 -13.18
N TYR A 209 5.46 -10.57 -14.08
CA TYR A 209 6.85 -10.97 -13.87
C TYR A 209 7.59 -9.94 -13.02
N ARG A 210 7.96 -10.34 -11.79
CA ARG A 210 8.57 -9.46 -10.76
C ARG A 210 9.74 -8.62 -11.30
N PRO A 211 10.78 -9.17 -11.95
CA PRO A 211 11.90 -8.35 -12.42
C PRO A 211 11.51 -7.29 -13.46
N SER A 212 10.46 -7.50 -14.26
CA SER A 212 9.97 -6.48 -15.19
C SER A 212 9.24 -5.37 -14.44
N ILE A 213 8.34 -5.71 -13.52
CA ILE A 213 7.54 -4.74 -12.75
C ILE A 213 8.44 -3.81 -11.94
N TYR A 214 9.39 -4.37 -11.19
CA TYR A 214 10.23 -3.61 -10.26
C TYR A 214 11.41 -2.88 -10.94
N LYS A 215 11.61 -3.07 -12.25
CA LYS A 215 12.48 -2.21 -13.07
C LYS A 215 11.76 -0.96 -13.59
N GLY A 216 10.44 -0.87 -13.42
CA GLY A 216 9.65 0.28 -13.85
C GLY A 216 10.03 1.57 -13.13
N TYR A 217 9.76 2.69 -13.79
CA TYR A 217 9.95 4.04 -13.26
C TYR A 217 8.90 4.41 -12.18
N TYR A 218 7.75 3.75 -12.25
CA TYR A 218 6.68 3.86 -11.29
C TYR A 218 5.99 2.50 -11.19
N HIS A 219 5.70 2.06 -9.97
CA HIS A 219 4.73 0.98 -9.78
C HIS A 219 3.91 1.22 -8.51
N SER A 220 2.62 0.96 -8.58
CA SER A 220 1.69 1.08 -7.47
C SER A 220 0.79 -0.14 -7.40
N GLN A 221 0.94 -0.92 -6.33
CA GLN A 221 0.03 -2.00 -5.96
C GLN A 221 -1.02 -1.41 -5.03
N LYS A 222 -2.29 -1.48 -5.43
CA LYS A 222 -3.40 -0.95 -4.67
C LYS A 222 -4.45 -2.03 -4.45
N LEU A 223 -5.06 -1.98 -3.27
CA LEU A 223 -6.16 -2.82 -2.84
C LEU A 223 -7.27 -1.89 -2.34
N LYS A 224 -8.43 -1.91 -2.98
CA LYS A 224 -9.62 -1.20 -2.52
C LYS A 224 -10.69 -2.21 -2.15
N LEU A 225 -11.26 -2.06 -0.96
CA LEU A 225 -12.33 -2.88 -0.43
C LEU A 225 -13.54 -1.99 -0.23
N THR A 226 -14.71 -2.42 -0.71
CA THR A 226 -15.99 -1.81 -0.36
C THR A 226 -16.91 -2.90 0.16
N SER A 227 -17.61 -2.59 1.24
CA SER A 227 -18.53 -3.50 1.91
C SER A 227 -19.85 -2.79 2.14
N SER A 228 -20.94 -3.45 1.80
CA SER A 228 -22.29 -2.99 2.12
C SER A 228 -23.22 -4.17 2.32
N GLN A 229 -24.26 -3.94 3.11
CA GLN A 229 -25.31 -4.91 3.34
C GLN A 229 -26.10 -5.26 2.06
N SER A 230 -26.13 -4.36 1.07
CA SER A 230 -26.92 -4.53 -0.16
C SER A 230 -26.19 -5.22 -1.30
N PHE A 231 -24.89 -4.96 -1.48
CA PHE A 231 -24.10 -5.48 -2.61
C PHE A 231 -22.95 -6.40 -2.18
N GLY A 232 -22.85 -6.72 -0.88
CA GLY A 232 -21.83 -7.61 -0.35
C GLY A 232 -20.45 -6.95 -0.29
N ILE A 233 -19.41 -7.76 -0.50
CA ILE A 233 -18.00 -7.33 -0.42
C ILE A 233 -17.41 -7.32 -1.82
N ILE A 234 -16.83 -6.19 -2.22
CA ILE A 234 -16.11 -6.03 -3.48
C ILE A 234 -14.65 -5.71 -3.18
N ILE A 235 -13.75 -6.39 -3.87
CA ILE A 235 -12.31 -6.18 -3.82
C ILE A 235 -11.81 -5.81 -5.21
N ASP A 236 -11.28 -4.60 -5.33
CA ASP A 236 -10.52 -4.14 -6.50
C ASP A 236 -9.03 -4.22 -6.20
N GLN A 237 -8.33 -5.11 -6.89
CA GLN A 237 -6.88 -5.24 -6.83
C GLN A 237 -6.29 -4.64 -8.11
N THR A 238 -5.53 -3.56 -7.97
CA THR A 238 -4.94 -2.88 -9.12
C THR A 238 -3.42 -2.82 -9.02
N LEU A 239 -2.74 -3.00 -10.15
CA LEU A 239 -1.30 -2.78 -10.26
C LEU A 239 -1.03 -1.87 -11.46
N THR A 240 -0.59 -0.64 -11.18
CA THR A 240 -0.21 0.33 -12.21
C THR A 240 1.29 0.37 -12.32
N VAL A 241 1.85 0.22 -13.53
CA VAL A 241 3.29 0.21 -13.77
C VAL A 241 3.64 1.07 -14.97
N VAL A 242 4.71 1.87 -14.87
CA VAL A 242 5.30 2.60 -15.99
C VAL A 242 6.65 1.98 -16.33
N LEU A 243 6.73 1.39 -17.51
CA LEU A 243 7.88 0.63 -17.99
C LEU A 243 8.55 1.36 -19.15
N GLN A 244 9.88 1.29 -19.22
CA GLN A 244 10.59 1.71 -20.42
C GLN A 244 10.85 0.47 -21.29
N PRO A 245 10.39 0.45 -22.55
CA PRO A 245 10.70 -0.65 -23.45
C PRO A 245 12.20 -0.72 -23.77
N ASP A 246 12.72 -1.95 -23.93
CA ASP A 246 14.10 -2.17 -24.33
C ASP A 246 14.35 -1.65 -25.76
N ALA A 247 15.17 -0.60 -25.88
CA ALA A 247 15.44 0.10 -27.14
C ALA A 247 16.30 -0.72 -28.15
N PHE A 248 16.61 -1.99 -27.86
CA PHE A 248 17.62 -2.79 -28.58
C PHE A 248 17.25 -3.18 -30.02
N ARG A 249 16.02 -2.91 -30.48
CA ARG A 249 15.59 -3.20 -31.87
C ARG A 249 15.63 -2.03 -32.85
N GLY A 250 15.98 -0.82 -32.39
CA GLY A 250 16.23 0.30 -33.28
C GLY A 250 17.73 0.44 -33.55
N GLN A 251 18.15 0.26 -34.81
CA GLN A 251 19.42 0.81 -35.26
C GLN A 251 19.51 2.27 -34.80
N GLN A 252 20.65 2.67 -34.24
CA GLN A 252 20.96 4.08 -33.98
C GLN A 252 20.89 4.83 -35.32
N LEU A 253 19.71 5.33 -35.68
CA LEU A 253 19.58 6.35 -36.70
C LEU A 253 20.06 7.65 -36.08
N HIS A 254 21.20 8.09 -36.59
CA HIS A 254 21.89 9.30 -36.18
C HIS A 254 20.96 10.51 -36.16
N SER A 255 21.24 11.36 -35.17
CA SER A 255 20.78 12.73 -34.96
C SER A 255 20.31 13.48 -36.21
N THR A 256 18.99 13.62 -36.37
CA THR A 256 18.33 14.87 -36.78
C THR A 256 16.88 14.88 -36.24
N ASP A 257 16.61 15.75 -35.28
CA ASP A 257 15.30 16.37 -34.95
C ASP A 257 14.03 15.52 -34.71
N GLY A 258 14.17 14.29 -34.21
CA GLY A 258 13.05 13.54 -33.62
C GLY A 258 13.38 12.08 -33.36
N GLN A 259 13.56 11.70 -32.09
CA GLN A 259 13.78 10.29 -31.75
C GLN A 259 12.48 9.50 -31.95
N LEU A 260 12.54 8.43 -32.76
CA LEU A 260 11.41 7.51 -32.93
C LEU A 260 11.00 6.92 -31.56
N GLN A 261 9.68 6.82 -31.35
CA GLN A 261 9.13 6.15 -30.18
C GLN A 261 9.54 4.67 -30.19
N PRO A 262 9.97 4.10 -29.06
CA PRO A 262 10.36 2.69 -29.00
C PRO A 262 9.14 1.82 -29.29
N SER A 263 9.27 0.91 -30.24
CA SER A 263 8.25 -0.12 -30.48
C SER A 263 8.32 -1.16 -29.37
N TRP A 264 7.15 -1.64 -28.93
CA TRP A 264 7.07 -2.56 -27.80
C TRP A 264 5.90 -3.52 -27.93
N SER A 265 6.02 -4.67 -27.29
CA SER A 265 4.99 -5.68 -27.14
C SER A 265 4.87 -6.13 -25.68
N MET A 266 3.79 -6.83 -25.32
CA MET A 266 3.66 -7.45 -24.00
C MET A 266 4.85 -8.36 -23.68
N LYS A 267 5.37 -9.08 -24.68
CA LYS A 267 6.59 -9.86 -24.52
C LYS A 267 7.79 -8.99 -24.15
N ASP A 268 7.96 -7.83 -24.78
CA ASP A 268 9.10 -6.95 -24.49
C ASP A 268 8.97 -6.31 -23.10
N LEU A 269 7.75 -5.95 -22.69
CA LEU A 269 7.49 -5.32 -21.39
C LEU A 269 7.57 -6.31 -20.21
N PHE A 270 6.99 -7.50 -20.37
CA PHE A 270 6.79 -8.46 -19.27
C PHE A 270 7.58 -9.76 -19.40
N ASN A 271 8.35 -9.93 -20.48
CA ASN A 271 9.06 -11.16 -20.84
C ASN A 271 8.13 -12.39 -20.95
N ARG A 272 6.83 -12.17 -21.21
CA ARG A 272 5.79 -13.20 -21.28
C ARG A 272 4.73 -12.83 -22.30
N LYS A 273 4.09 -13.85 -22.89
CA LYS A 273 2.89 -13.72 -23.72
C LYS A 273 1.69 -14.30 -22.99
N LEU A 274 0.50 -13.81 -23.31
CA LEU A 274 -0.72 -14.24 -22.64
C LEU A 274 -1.29 -15.49 -23.35
N SER A 275 -1.34 -16.61 -22.64
CA SER A 275 -1.65 -17.92 -23.25
C SER A 275 -3.09 -18.42 -22.99
N GLY A 276 -3.98 -17.53 -22.57
CA GLY A 276 -5.40 -17.81 -22.31
C GLY A 276 -5.90 -17.24 -20.99
N LYS A 277 -7.23 -17.28 -20.80
CA LYS A 277 -7.91 -16.70 -19.63
C LYS A 277 -7.76 -17.54 -18.35
N CYS A 278 -7.95 -16.92 -17.19
CA CYS A 278 -8.15 -17.65 -15.95
C CYS A 278 -9.48 -18.42 -16.02
N ARG A 279 -9.48 -19.72 -15.71
CA ARG A 279 -10.69 -20.58 -15.85
C ARG A 279 -11.85 -20.16 -14.96
N VAL A 280 -11.54 -19.54 -13.83
CA VAL A 280 -12.51 -19.08 -12.83
C VAL A 280 -13.00 -17.66 -13.16
N SER A 281 -12.34 -16.96 -14.07
CA SER A 281 -12.73 -15.60 -14.46
C SER A 281 -13.94 -15.60 -15.38
N LYS A 282 -14.91 -14.75 -15.08
CA LYS A 282 -16.08 -14.45 -15.91
C LYS A 282 -15.65 -13.78 -17.21
N SER A 283 -14.71 -12.84 -17.14
CA SER A 283 -14.14 -12.14 -18.29
C SER A 283 -12.65 -11.84 -18.10
N SER A 284 -11.87 -11.98 -19.17
CA SER A 284 -10.47 -11.58 -19.22
C SER A 284 -10.25 -10.74 -20.47
N ARG A 285 -9.94 -9.44 -20.32
CA ARG A 285 -9.86 -8.49 -21.43
C ARG A 285 -8.56 -7.69 -21.40
N VAL A 286 -8.00 -7.43 -22.57
CA VAL A 286 -6.88 -6.50 -22.73
C VAL A 286 -7.34 -5.31 -23.55
N PHE A 287 -7.06 -4.11 -23.07
CA PHE A 287 -7.35 -2.85 -23.70
C PHE A 287 -6.04 -2.17 -24.07
N LEU A 288 -5.93 -1.65 -25.29
CA LEU A 288 -4.88 -0.73 -25.71
C LEU A 288 -5.50 0.62 -25.98
N GLU A 289 -5.11 1.63 -25.20
CA GLU A 289 -5.60 3.00 -25.36
C GLU A 289 -4.61 3.83 -26.17
N ILE A 290 -5.15 4.51 -27.19
CA ILE A 290 -4.41 5.48 -27.99
C ILE A 290 -5.08 6.85 -27.77
N GLU A 291 -4.27 7.80 -27.28
CA GLU A 291 -4.72 9.14 -26.93
C GLU A 291 -5.11 9.97 -28.17
N LYS A 292 -5.99 10.95 -27.95
CA LYS A 292 -6.55 11.83 -28.98
C LYS A 292 -5.50 12.46 -29.90
N ASP A 293 -4.41 12.99 -29.35
CA ASP A 293 -3.39 13.72 -30.10
C ASP A 293 -2.70 12.84 -31.14
N ILE A 294 -2.67 11.53 -30.88
CA ILE A 294 -2.12 10.51 -31.78
C ILE A 294 -3.14 10.18 -32.87
N VAL A 295 -4.42 10.02 -32.49
CA VAL A 295 -5.52 9.72 -33.40
C VAL A 295 -5.74 10.87 -34.38
N ASP A 296 -5.75 12.12 -33.91
CA ASP A 296 -5.95 13.32 -34.74
C ASP A 296 -4.86 13.47 -35.81
N LYS A 297 -3.61 13.20 -35.45
CA LYS A 297 -2.47 13.24 -36.38
C LYS A 297 -2.49 12.11 -37.40
N SER A 298 -3.27 11.07 -37.17
CA SER A 298 -3.37 9.89 -38.03
C SER A 298 -4.38 10.05 -39.18
N GLY A 299 -5.26 11.05 -39.11
CA GLY A 299 -6.15 11.49 -40.20
C GLY A 299 -7.18 10.46 -40.71
N THR A 300 -7.20 9.24 -40.18
CA THR A 300 -8.07 8.13 -40.61
C THR A 300 -8.84 7.57 -39.41
N GLU A 301 -10.01 6.98 -39.69
CA GLU A 301 -10.81 6.27 -38.69
C GLU A 301 -9.97 5.24 -37.94
N ALA A 302 -10.26 5.02 -36.64
CA ALA A 302 -9.54 4.15 -35.71
C ALA A 302 -9.27 2.74 -36.27
N SER A 303 -8.18 2.62 -37.02
CA SER A 303 -7.70 1.40 -37.67
C SER A 303 -6.48 0.89 -36.92
N TRP A 304 -6.42 -0.43 -36.75
CA TRP A 304 -5.28 -1.12 -36.13
C TRP A 304 -3.98 -1.01 -36.96
N THR A 305 -4.08 -0.56 -38.21
CA THR A 305 -2.94 -0.16 -39.04
C THR A 305 -3.15 1.25 -39.58
N ASN A 306 -2.21 2.14 -39.27
CA ASN A 306 -2.20 3.52 -39.76
C ASN A 306 -0.81 3.89 -40.32
N GLU A 307 -0.66 5.11 -40.83
CA GLU A 307 0.62 5.68 -41.25
C GLU A 307 1.57 5.88 -40.07
N LEU A 308 1.06 6.20 -38.88
CA LEU A 308 1.86 6.44 -37.68
C LEU A 308 2.36 5.16 -36.99
N PHE A 309 1.49 4.14 -36.89
CA PHE A 309 1.79 2.90 -36.17
C PHE A 309 1.04 1.70 -36.72
N VAL A 310 1.50 0.50 -36.35
CA VAL A 310 0.85 -0.79 -36.62
C VAL A 310 0.75 -1.59 -35.33
N LEU A 311 -0.43 -2.13 -35.06
CA LEU A 311 -0.64 -3.07 -33.95
C LEU A 311 -0.21 -4.49 -34.37
N SER A 312 0.40 -5.23 -33.45
CA SER A 312 0.87 -6.61 -33.69
C SER A 312 -0.26 -7.60 -33.97
N THR A 313 -1.43 -7.36 -33.41
CA THR A 313 -2.62 -8.22 -33.49
C THR A 313 -3.85 -7.38 -33.82
N ALA A 314 -4.74 -7.89 -34.66
CA ALA A 314 -6.01 -7.23 -34.94
C ALA A 314 -6.91 -7.25 -33.67
N PRO A 315 -7.54 -6.12 -33.30
CA PRO A 315 -8.45 -6.01 -32.16
C PRO A 315 -9.79 -6.71 -32.45
N ASP A 316 -10.45 -7.20 -31.40
CA ASP A 316 -11.78 -7.78 -31.50
C ASP A 316 -12.85 -6.69 -31.62
N ARG A 317 -12.68 -5.59 -30.87
CA ARG A 317 -13.57 -4.42 -30.88
C ARG A 317 -12.75 -3.12 -30.76
N VAL A 318 -13.28 -2.03 -31.31
CA VAL A 318 -12.71 -0.68 -31.17
C VAL A 318 -13.79 0.22 -30.60
N LEU A 319 -13.55 0.74 -29.40
CA LEU A 319 -14.45 1.64 -28.69
C LEU A 319 -13.90 3.06 -28.81
N LYS A 320 -14.75 4.00 -29.24
CA LYS A 320 -14.42 5.43 -29.24
C LYS A 320 -15.04 6.08 -28.02
N GLU A 321 -14.29 6.95 -27.36
CA GLU A 321 -14.80 7.73 -26.23
C GLU A 321 -15.99 8.59 -26.67
N LEU A 322 -17.09 8.51 -25.93
CA LEU A 322 -18.24 9.40 -26.10
C LEU A 322 -17.92 10.74 -25.43
N ASN A 323 -17.75 11.78 -26.24
CA ASN A 323 -17.61 13.14 -25.75
C ASN A 323 -18.85 13.96 -26.12
N ASN A 324 -19.41 14.68 -25.14
CA ASN A 324 -20.52 15.63 -25.34
C ASN A 324 -20.13 16.83 -26.23
N MET A 325 -18.85 16.96 -26.58
CA MET A 325 -18.30 17.97 -27.47
C MET A 325 -17.69 17.23 -28.68
N ASP A 326 -18.41 17.24 -29.80
CA ASP A 326 -18.28 16.39 -31.01
C ASP A 326 -16.94 16.45 -31.80
N ALA A 327 -15.77 16.63 -31.19
CA ALA A 327 -14.53 16.81 -31.96
C ALA A 327 -13.31 15.94 -31.60
N GLN A 328 -13.21 15.29 -30.45
CA GLN A 328 -11.93 14.70 -30.03
C GLN A 328 -12.12 13.50 -29.11
N SER A 329 -11.93 12.25 -29.54
CA SER A 329 -12.13 11.04 -28.70
C SER A 329 -10.90 10.15 -28.65
N SER A 330 -10.51 9.69 -27.44
CA SER A 330 -9.54 8.60 -27.31
C SER A 330 -10.11 7.32 -27.91
N SER A 331 -9.24 6.47 -28.48
CA SER A 331 -9.64 5.19 -29.06
C SER A 331 -9.12 4.04 -28.21
N LEU A 332 -10.00 3.12 -27.87
CA LEU A 332 -9.71 1.94 -27.06
C LEU A 332 -9.86 0.68 -27.90
N TYR A 333 -8.78 -0.08 -28.04
CA TYR A 333 -8.74 -1.34 -28.77
C TYR A 333 -8.89 -2.51 -27.80
N GLU A 334 -9.97 -3.27 -27.90
CA GLU A 334 -10.29 -4.39 -27.01
C GLU A 334 -9.88 -5.74 -27.63
N TYR A 335 -9.31 -6.61 -26.79
CA TYR A 335 -8.95 -7.99 -27.10
C TYR A 335 -9.55 -8.92 -26.02
N ASP A 336 -10.39 -9.85 -26.42
CA ASP A 336 -10.94 -10.88 -25.54
C ASP A 336 -9.94 -12.04 -25.42
N VAL A 337 -9.43 -12.24 -24.21
CA VAL A 337 -8.42 -13.27 -23.92
C VAL A 337 -8.97 -14.69 -24.12
N SER A 338 -10.30 -14.86 -24.13
CA SER A 338 -10.96 -16.14 -24.41
C SER A 338 -10.66 -16.68 -25.81
N ASN A 339 -10.30 -15.80 -26.76
CA ASN A 339 -9.98 -16.16 -28.15
C ASN A 339 -8.57 -16.74 -28.32
N TYR A 340 -7.78 -16.80 -27.25
CA TYR A 340 -6.36 -17.15 -27.28
C TYR A 340 -6.05 -18.35 -26.37
N ASN A 341 -5.05 -19.13 -26.76
CA ASN A 341 -4.61 -20.34 -26.06
C ASN A 341 -3.08 -20.50 -26.12
N ASN A 342 -2.56 -21.64 -25.66
CA ASN A 342 -1.11 -21.91 -25.71
C ASN A 342 -0.54 -21.99 -27.13
N ASP A 343 -1.33 -22.40 -28.12
CA ASP A 343 -0.89 -22.53 -29.52
C ASP A 343 -0.88 -21.17 -30.24
N LYS A 344 -1.81 -20.29 -29.87
CA LYS A 344 -1.93 -18.91 -30.37
C LYS A 344 -1.97 -17.94 -29.19
N PRO A 345 -0.82 -17.64 -28.55
CA PRO A 345 -0.77 -16.71 -27.44
C PRO A 345 -0.96 -15.26 -27.91
N LEU A 346 -1.66 -14.45 -27.11
CA LEU A 346 -1.85 -13.03 -27.34
C LEU A 346 -0.59 -12.24 -26.96
N ASP A 347 -0.18 -11.35 -27.85
CA ASP A 347 0.98 -10.47 -27.68
C ASP A 347 0.67 -9.11 -28.32
N VAL A 348 -0.03 -8.27 -27.56
CA VAL A 348 -0.41 -6.91 -27.96
C VAL A 348 0.82 -6.03 -27.92
N GLY A 349 1.06 -5.30 -29.00
CA GLY A 349 2.19 -4.41 -29.13
C GLY A 349 1.94 -3.36 -30.20
N ILE A 350 2.70 -2.28 -30.10
CA ILE A 350 2.67 -1.16 -31.04
C ILE A 350 4.03 -1.02 -31.71
N THR A 351 4.00 -0.94 -33.04
CA THR A 351 5.18 -0.67 -33.87
C THR A 351 5.04 0.72 -34.47
N TRP A 352 5.94 1.63 -34.12
CA TRP A 352 5.94 3.01 -34.61
C TRP A 352 6.65 3.09 -35.96
N LYS A 353 6.02 3.76 -36.93
CA LYS A 353 6.57 4.00 -38.28
C LYS A 353 7.22 5.37 -38.42
N LEU A 354 6.69 6.37 -37.71
CA LEU A 354 7.10 7.76 -37.79
C LEU A 354 7.37 8.34 -36.38
N PRO A 355 8.31 9.30 -36.23
CA PRO A 355 8.52 9.98 -34.97
C PRO A 355 7.29 10.81 -34.60
N LEU A 356 6.87 10.71 -33.35
CA LEU A 356 5.66 11.37 -32.86
C LEU A 356 5.92 11.98 -31.48
N ILE A 357 5.50 13.24 -31.33
CA ILE A 357 5.46 13.98 -30.07
C ILE A 357 4.01 14.32 -29.78
N TRP A 358 3.55 14.03 -28.57
CA TRP A 358 2.23 14.41 -28.07
C TRP A 358 2.32 14.75 -26.59
N SER A 359 1.24 15.24 -26.01
CA SER A 359 1.15 15.58 -24.59
C SER A 359 -0.11 14.98 -23.98
N CYS A 360 0.03 14.36 -22.81
CA CYS A 360 -1.12 13.94 -22.03
C CYS A 360 -1.84 15.16 -21.45
N THR A 361 -3.13 15.03 -21.12
CA THR A 361 -3.91 16.11 -20.50
C THR A 361 -3.43 16.35 -19.05
N PRO A 362 -2.85 17.52 -18.73
CA PRO A 362 -2.35 17.78 -17.38
C PRO A 362 -3.49 18.15 -16.43
N ALA A 363 -3.25 18.15 -15.11
CA ALA A 363 -4.17 18.73 -14.14
C ALA A 363 -4.30 20.26 -14.32
N PRO A 364 -5.35 20.92 -13.79
CA PRO A 364 -5.52 22.38 -13.92
C PRO A 364 -4.31 23.20 -13.43
N TYR A 365 -3.69 22.75 -12.33
CA TYR A 365 -2.45 23.30 -11.82
C TYR A 365 -1.48 22.16 -11.49
N HIS A 366 -0.21 22.38 -11.82
CA HIS A 366 0.88 21.53 -11.34
C HIS A 366 1.24 21.95 -9.91
N ALA A 367 1.06 21.04 -8.96
CA ALA A 367 1.37 21.28 -7.55
C ALA A 367 2.73 20.67 -7.19
N ASN A 368 3.63 21.49 -6.66
CA ASN A 368 4.95 21.09 -6.19
C ASN A 368 5.15 21.56 -4.76
N ARG A 369 5.79 20.76 -3.92
CA ARG A 369 6.11 21.06 -2.54
C ARG A 369 7.61 20.98 -2.30
N PHE A 370 8.15 21.97 -1.59
CA PHE A 370 9.57 22.01 -1.23
C PHE A 370 9.80 22.64 0.15
N LEU A 371 10.96 22.35 0.74
CA LEU A 371 11.39 22.95 2.01
C LEU A 371 12.18 24.23 1.74
N MET A 372 11.94 25.24 2.58
CA MET A 372 12.65 26.51 2.61
C MET A 372 13.31 26.70 3.98
N GLY A 373 14.28 27.62 4.02
CA GLY A 373 15.04 27.93 5.23
C GLY A 373 16.33 27.13 5.36
N SER A 374 17.23 27.62 6.22
CA SER A 374 18.50 26.98 6.54
C SER A 374 18.65 26.84 8.04
N GLY A 375 19.30 25.77 8.48
CA GLY A 375 19.54 25.49 9.89
C GLY A 375 18.74 24.31 10.44
N ASN A 376 18.96 24.07 11.73
CA ASN A 376 18.54 22.87 12.43
C ASN A 376 17.36 23.08 13.40
N GLU A 377 16.97 24.35 13.62
CA GLU A 377 15.87 24.71 14.53
C GLU A 377 14.60 25.06 13.76
N ARG A 378 14.70 25.98 12.78
CA ARG A 378 13.56 26.47 12.00
C ARG A 378 13.63 26.05 10.54
N GLY A 379 12.46 25.92 9.93
CA GLY A 379 12.30 25.73 8.49
C GLY A 379 10.95 26.26 8.03
N SER A 380 10.68 26.19 6.73
CA SER A 380 9.37 26.52 6.18
C SER A 380 8.97 25.49 5.12
N ILE A 381 7.69 25.16 5.04
CA ILE A 381 7.11 24.33 3.99
C ILE A 381 6.49 25.27 2.97
N ALA A 382 6.88 25.13 1.71
CA ALA A 382 6.28 25.86 0.60
C ALA A 382 5.52 24.91 -0.33
N LEU A 383 4.32 25.32 -0.72
CA LEU A 383 3.47 24.68 -1.72
C LEU A 383 3.29 25.64 -2.88
N SER A 384 3.75 25.24 -4.06
CA SER A 384 3.67 26.01 -5.30
C SER A 384 2.68 25.39 -6.27
N PHE A 385 1.81 26.22 -6.83
CA PHE A 385 0.89 25.88 -7.91
C PHE A 385 1.36 26.61 -9.18
N ARG A 386 1.59 25.86 -10.25
CA ARG A 386 1.92 26.42 -11.57
C ARG A 386 0.80 26.14 -12.55
N SER A 387 0.37 27.16 -13.28
CA SER A 387 -0.69 27.05 -14.28
C SER A 387 -0.26 26.19 -15.46
N THR A 388 -1.12 25.25 -15.86
CA THR A 388 -0.94 24.42 -17.06
C THR A 388 -1.68 24.99 -18.28
N ASN A 389 -2.32 26.16 -18.13
CA ASN A 389 -3.21 26.80 -19.10
C ASN A 389 -4.43 25.97 -19.54
N LEU A 390 -4.69 24.80 -18.94
CA LEU A 390 -5.85 23.96 -19.26
C LEU A 390 -7.18 24.70 -19.13
N HIS A 391 -7.33 25.54 -18.11
CA HIS A 391 -8.56 26.29 -17.87
C HIS A 391 -8.93 27.24 -19.02
N LYS A 392 -7.92 27.82 -19.72
CA LYS A 392 -8.15 28.69 -20.88
C LYS A 392 -8.78 27.93 -22.03
N GLN A 393 -8.48 26.64 -22.14
CA GLN A 393 -9.04 25.74 -23.17
C GLN A 393 -10.48 25.32 -22.86
N LEU A 394 -10.83 25.17 -21.58
CA LEU A 394 -12.15 24.64 -21.17
C LEU A 394 -13.21 25.73 -20.94
N PHE A 395 -12.86 26.84 -20.29
CA PHE A 395 -13.83 27.84 -19.82
C PHE A 395 -13.68 29.21 -20.51
N GLY A 396 -12.75 29.34 -21.46
CA GLY A 396 -12.44 30.61 -22.14
C GLY A 396 -11.74 31.61 -21.21
N SER A 397 -11.47 32.82 -21.72
CA SER A 397 -10.79 33.90 -20.99
C SER A 397 -11.78 34.86 -20.34
N SER A 398 -12.51 34.43 -19.30
CA SER A 398 -13.28 35.36 -18.47
C SER A 398 -12.43 35.90 -17.33
N ASN A 399 -12.39 37.23 -17.16
CA ASN A 399 -11.57 37.89 -16.12
C ASN A 399 -12.03 37.58 -14.67
N ASP A 400 -13.26 37.11 -14.46
CA ASP A 400 -13.82 36.75 -13.14
C ASP A 400 -13.77 35.23 -12.84
N CYS A 401 -12.97 34.48 -13.59
CA CYS A 401 -12.81 33.04 -13.34
C CYS A 401 -11.95 32.76 -12.11
N SER A 402 -12.43 31.90 -11.23
CA SER A 402 -11.68 31.34 -10.10
C SER A 402 -11.81 29.82 -10.07
N ILE A 403 -10.71 29.12 -9.83
CA ILE A 403 -10.65 27.67 -9.67
C ILE A 403 -10.47 27.34 -8.20
N LYS A 404 -11.27 26.38 -7.71
CA LYS A 404 -11.11 25.85 -6.36
C LYS A 404 -10.08 24.72 -6.31
N ALA A 405 -9.21 24.76 -5.30
CA ALA A 405 -8.26 23.70 -4.98
C ALA A 405 -8.33 23.37 -3.49
N VAL A 406 -8.52 22.09 -3.15
CA VAL A 406 -8.51 21.60 -1.78
C VAL A 406 -7.15 20.98 -1.49
N VAL A 407 -6.48 21.44 -0.45
CA VAL A 407 -5.19 20.93 0.02
C VAL A 407 -5.41 20.15 1.30
N PHE A 408 -4.99 18.88 1.31
CA PHE A 408 -4.90 18.04 2.50
C PHE A 408 -3.45 17.68 2.77
N GLN A 409 -2.96 18.01 3.96
CA GLN A 409 -1.59 17.74 4.36
C GLN A 409 -1.55 17.21 5.79
N VAL A 410 -0.80 16.11 5.96
CA VAL A 410 -0.43 15.56 7.28
C VAL A 410 1.02 15.88 7.55
N VAL A 411 1.30 16.30 8.78
CA VAL A 411 2.65 16.67 9.23
C VAL A 411 2.95 15.90 10.52
N PRO A 412 4.08 15.19 10.60
CA PRO A 412 4.46 14.45 11.81
C PRO A 412 4.57 15.38 13.04
N TRP A 413 4.38 14.82 14.24
CA TRP A 413 4.36 15.59 15.48
C TRP A 413 5.67 16.37 15.76
N TYR A 414 6.80 15.85 15.31
CA TYR A 414 8.12 16.48 15.45
C TYR A 414 8.35 17.65 14.46
N VAL A 415 7.37 18.00 13.64
CA VAL A 415 7.37 19.20 12.79
C VAL A 415 6.27 20.12 13.30
N LYS A 416 6.66 21.17 14.03
CA LYS A 416 5.74 22.08 14.73
C LYS A 416 5.39 23.24 13.82
N VAL A 417 4.30 23.10 13.06
CA VAL A 417 3.90 24.10 12.05
C VAL A 417 3.19 25.29 12.69
N TYR A 418 3.62 26.49 12.32
CA TYR A 418 3.01 27.75 12.70
C TYR A 418 1.95 28.17 11.68
N TYR A 419 0.74 27.65 11.82
CA TYR A 419 -0.36 27.94 10.89
C TYR A 419 -0.71 29.44 10.77
N HIS A 420 -0.41 30.24 11.79
CA HIS A 420 -0.60 31.69 11.77
C HIS A 420 0.42 32.43 10.89
N SER A 421 1.52 31.78 10.48
CA SER A 421 2.56 32.36 9.64
C SER A 421 2.27 32.16 8.14
N LEU A 422 1.07 31.71 7.77
CA LEU A 422 0.68 31.46 6.39
C LEU A 422 0.84 32.72 5.55
N GLN A 423 1.75 32.67 4.58
CA GLN A 423 1.92 33.71 3.57
C GLN A 423 1.53 33.16 2.21
N ILE A 424 0.84 33.97 1.41
CA ILE A 424 0.35 33.60 0.08
C ILE A 424 0.85 34.62 -0.92
N PHE A 425 1.55 34.14 -1.94
CA PHE A 425 2.06 34.94 -3.05
C PHE A 425 1.39 34.47 -4.34
N ILE A 426 0.78 35.38 -5.09
CA ILE A 426 0.25 35.10 -6.44
C ILE A 426 1.03 35.97 -7.43
N ASP A 427 1.68 35.33 -8.40
CA ASP A 427 2.54 35.97 -9.41
C ASP A 427 3.57 36.93 -8.78
N GLY A 428 4.16 36.51 -7.65
CA GLY A 428 5.14 37.27 -6.87
C GLY A 428 4.57 38.33 -5.92
N ASN A 429 3.27 38.62 -5.98
CA ASN A 429 2.63 39.61 -5.12
C ASN A 429 2.01 38.97 -3.88
N SER A 430 2.29 39.51 -2.69
CA SER A 430 1.66 39.07 -1.45
C SER A 430 0.15 39.36 -1.48
N LYS A 431 -0.65 38.36 -1.13
CA LYS A 431 -2.12 38.44 -1.07
C LYS A 431 -2.63 38.21 0.35
N ALA A 432 -3.74 38.84 0.70
CA ALA A 432 -4.39 38.61 1.97
C ALA A 432 -5.00 37.20 2.01
N ILE A 433 -4.90 36.53 3.16
CA ILE A 433 -5.43 35.17 3.35
C ILE A 433 -6.92 35.11 3.00
N SER A 434 -7.70 36.11 3.39
CA SER A 434 -9.15 36.18 3.13
C SER A 434 -9.53 36.32 1.65
N GLU A 435 -8.60 36.72 0.78
CA GLU A 435 -8.86 36.81 -0.67
C GLU A 435 -8.72 35.45 -1.37
N VAL A 436 -7.93 34.54 -0.79
CA VAL A 436 -7.53 33.28 -1.43
C VAL A 436 -8.06 32.05 -0.69
N VAL A 437 -8.18 32.10 0.64
CA VAL A 437 -8.57 30.95 1.46
C VAL A 437 -10.05 31.08 1.84
N ASP A 438 -10.89 30.26 1.23
CA ASP A 438 -12.34 30.21 1.50
C ASP A 438 -12.64 29.47 2.82
N LYS A 439 -11.88 28.41 3.11
CA LYS A 439 -12.06 27.59 4.32
C LYS A 439 -10.73 27.01 4.74
N ILE A 440 -10.46 27.03 6.04
CA ILE A 440 -9.29 26.38 6.64
C ILE A 440 -9.71 25.61 7.88
N HIS A 441 -9.23 24.39 8.01
CA HIS A 441 -9.34 23.57 9.21
C HIS A 441 -7.96 23.02 9.53
N VAL A 442 -7.58 23.12 10.80
CA VAL A 442 -6.26 22.73 11.28
C VAL A 442 -6.46 21.93 12.56
N THR A 443 -5.76 20.81 12.64
CA THR A 443 -5.50 20.12 13.92
C THR A 443 -4.01 20.25 14.17
N PRO A 444 -3.57 21.06 15.17
CA PRO A 444 -2.15 21.19 15.48
C PRO A 444 -1.54 19.86 15.93
N SER A 445 -0.25 19.68 15.69
CA SER A 445 0.48 18.54 16.22
C SER A 445 0.64 18.63 17.74
N GLU A 446 0.61 17.48 18.40
CA GLU A 446 0.92 17.33 19.83
C GLU A 446 2.11 16.39 19.99
N ASP A 447 3.10 16.82 20.77
CA ASP A 447 4.36 16.08 20.96
C ASP A 447 4.10 14.64 21.41
N LYS A 448 4.53 13.68 20.59
CA LYS A 448 4.36 12.23 20.83
C LYS A 448 2.92 11.74 21.00
N HIS A 449 1.92 12.56 20.67
CA HIS A 449 0.51 12.20 20.78
C HIS A 449 -0.20 12.19 19.44
N LEU A 450 -0.13 13.26 18.65
CA LEU A 450 -0.92 13.42 17.43
C LEU A 450 -0.14 14.13 16.32
N PRO A 451 -0.24 13.68 15.06
CA PRO A 451 0.27 14.43 13.91
C PRO A 451 -0.60 15.66 13.66
N GLY A 452 0.01 16.69 13.06
CA GLY A 452 -0.70 17.87 12.62
C GLY A 452 -1.41 17.64 11.28
N THR A 453 -2.60 18.19 11.10
CA THR A 453 -3.34 18.15 9.84
C THR A 453 -3.75 19.54 9.38
N LEU A 454 -3.67 19.77 8.07
CA LEU A 454 -4.10 20.98 7.39
C LEU A 454 -5.07 20.60 6.28
N GLU A 455 -6.28 21.14 6.35
CA GLU A 455 -7.32 21.03 5.33
C GLU A 455 -7.69 22.46 4.89
N MET A 456 -7.41 22.81 3.64
CA MET A 456 -7.57 24.18 3.14
C MET A 456 -8.23 24.22 1.77
N LEU A 457 -9.27 25.05 1.62
CA LEU A 457 -9.95 25.32 0.36
C LEU A 457 -9.46 26.67 -0.16
N LEU A 458 -8.72 26.61 -1.26
CA LEU A 458 -8.16 27.74 -1.97
C LEU A 458 -9.07 28.12 -3.14
N ARG A 459 -9.23 29.42 -3.35
CA ARG A 459 -9.84 30.05 -4.52
C ARG A 459 -8.74 30.77 -5.28
N LEU A 460 -8.28 30.13 -6.35
CA LEU A 460 -7.16 30.60 -7.15
C LEU A 460 -7.70 31.29 -8.42
N PRO A 461 -7.23 32.50 -8.77
CA PRO A 461 -7.70 33.16 -9.97
C PRO A 461 -7.20 32.43 -11.22
N CYS A 462 -8.05 32.29 -12.24
CA CYS A 462 -7.69 31.60 -13.47
C CYS A 462 -6.54 32.30 -14.22
N SER A 463 -6.46 33.63 -14.13
CA SER A 463 -5.39 34.41 -14.74
C SER A 463 -4.00 34.16 -14.16
N MET A 464 -3.87 33.48 -13.01
CA MET A 464 -2.56 33.29 -12.37
C MET A 464 -1.66 32.37 -13.20
N GLU A 465 -0.38 32.71 -13.22
CA GLU A 465 0.66 31.83 -13.75
C GLU A 465 1.26 30.96 -12.64
N SER A 466 1.44 31.54 -11.45
CA SER A 466 1.98 30.86 -10.29
C SER A 466 1.39 31.36 -8.97
N ALA A 467 1.16 30.46 -8.03
CA ALA A 467 0.87 30.78 -6.64
C ALA A 467 1.79 29.99 -5.72
N THR A 468 2.24 30.60 -4.62
CA THR A 468 3.09 29.97 -3.61
C THR A 468 2.54 30.26 -2.23
N LEU A 469 2.37 29.21 -1.44
CA LEU A 469 1.93 29.28 -0.05
C LEU A 469 3.08 28.82 0.83
N SER A 470 3.45 29.58 1.85
CA SER A 470 4.53 29.24 2.77
C SER A 470 4.06 29.23 4.22
N LEU A 471 4.49 28.22 4.97
CA LEU A 471 4.24 28.03 6.39
C LEU A 471 5.55 27.76 7.10
N ASP A 472 5.82 28.48 8.18
CA ASP A 472 7.02 28.29 8.99
C ASP A 472 6.78 27.15 10.00
N PHE A 473 7.83 26.46 10.39
CA PHE A 473 7.78 25.40 11.38
C PHE A 473 9.09 25.29 12.16
N ASP A 474 8.98 24.76 13.37
CA ASP A 474 10.14 24.36 14.16
C ASP A 474 10.34 22.84 14.12
N LYS A 475 11.61 22.45 14.12
CA LYS A 475 12.05 21.06 14.16
C LYS A 475 12.08 20.59 15.61
N GLY A 476 11.38 19.51 15.90
CA GLY A 476 11.36 18.88 17.20
C GLY A 476 12.71 18.25 17.54
N PHE A 477 13.07 18.27 18.83
CA PHE A 477 14.18 17.50 19.37
C PHE A 477 13.68 16.10 19.70
N LEU A 478 14.23 15.11 19.01
CA LEU A 478 13.91 13.72 19.26
C LEU A 478 14.86 13.13 20.29
N HIS A 479 14.38 12.13 21.02
CA HIS A 479 15.23 11.28 21.84
C HIS A 479 16.01 10.30 20.97
N ILE A 480 17.12 9.78 21.50
CA ILE A 480 18.01 8.89 20.76
C ILE A 480 17.32 7.63 20.21
N ASP A 481 16.33 7.11 20.93
CA ASP A 481 15.52 5.94 20.61
C ASP A 481 14.45 6.22 19.54
N GLU A 482 14.16 7.49 19.27
CA GLU A 482 13.20 7.92 18.25
C GLU A 482 13.84 8.10 16.87
N TYR A 483 15.19 8.09 16.78
CA TYR A 483 15.87 8.15 15.50
C TYR A 483 15.79 6.81 14.76
N PRO A 484 15.59 6.85 13.43
CA PRO A 484 15.81 5.68 12.59
C PRO A 484 17.29 5.24 12.66
N PRO A 485 17.60 4.00 12.26
CA PRO A 485 18.98 3.50 12.25
C PRO A 485 19.98 4.40 11.51
N ASP A 486 19.53 5.12 10.47
CA ASP A 486 20.29 6.20 9.83
C ASP A 486 19.69 7.57 10.19
N ALA A 487 20.20 8.15 11.27
CA ALA A 487 19.78 9.47 11.74
C ALA A 487 20.15 10.62 10.79
N ASN A 488 21.18 10.47 9.97
CA ASN A 488 21.70 11.54 9.11
C ASN A 488 20.85 11.76 7.86
N GLN A 489 20.05 10.78 7.46
CA GLN A 489 19.14 10.90 6.32
C GLN A 489 18.07 11.98 6.57
N GLY A 490 17.64 12.20 7.82
CA GLY A 490 16.51 13.06 8.16
C GLY A 490 15.22 12.26 8.33
N PHE A 491 14.07 12.94 8.19
CA PHE A 491 12.72 12.37 8.37
C PHE A 491 11.80 12.80 7.23
N ASP A 492 10.89 11.92 6.80
CA ASP A 492 9.98 12.19 5.69
C ASP A 492 8.63 12.74 6.17
N ILE A 493 8.16 13.81 5.52
CA ILE A 493 6.77 14.30 5.62
C ILE A 493 5.98 13.71 4.45
N PRO A 494 4.86 13.01 4.70
CA PRO A 494 4.06 12.40 3.64
C PRO A 494 3.56 13.44 2.63
N SER A 495 3.36 13.01 1.38
CA SER A 495 2.84 13.84 0.29
C SER A 495 1.54 14.57 0.68
N ALA A 496 1.41 15.83 0.28
CA ALA A 496 0.11 16.52 0.36
C ALA A 496 -0.76 16.12 -0.84
N LEU A 497 -2.06 15.95 -0.60
CA LEU A 497 -3.08 15.71 -1.62
C LEU A 497 -3.70 17.04 -2.03
N VAL A 498 -3.71 17.32 -3.33
CA VAL A 498 -4.42 18.45 -3.94
C VAL A 498 -5.58 17.90 -4.76
N THR A 499 -6.78 18.43 -4.52
CA THR A 499 -8.00 18.02 -5.22
C THR A 499 -8.66 19.22 -5.88
N PHE A 500 -9.16 19.07 -7.11
CA PHE A 500 -9.81 20.13 -7.88
C PHE A 500 -11.31 19.82 -8.06
N PRO A 501 -12.19 20.21 -7.10
CA PRO A 501 -13.61 19.81 -7.05
C PRO A 501 -14.44 20.19 -8.28
N GLU A 502 -14.01 21.19 -9.05
CA GLU A 502 -14.74 21.68 -10.23
C GLU A 502 -14.38 20.90 -11.51
N PHE A 503 -13.44 19.95 -11.45
CA PHE A 503 -12.95 19.16 -12.57
C PHE A 503 -13.23 17.67 -12.34
N ASN A 504 -13.95 17.06 -13.28
CA ASN A 504 -14.29 15.64 -13.27
C ASN A 504 -13.53 14.93 -14.38
N SER A 505 -12.83 13.86 -14.04
CA SER A 505 -12.03 13.09 -15.00
C SER A 505 -12.79 11.93 -15.65
N ASN A 506 -14.12 11.96 -15.63
CA ASN A 506 -14.93 10.86 -16.15
C ASN A 506 -14.74 10.67 -17.66
N ARG A 507 -14.78 9.42 -18.10
CA ARG A 507 -14.74 9.03 -19.51
C ARG A 507 -15.79 7.96 -19.75
N SER A 508 -16.53 8.12 -20.84
CA SER A 508 -17.58 7.18 -21.20
C SER A 508 -17.26 6.53 -22.54
N TYR A 509 -17.52 5.23 -22.63
CA TYR A 509 -17.39 4.47 -23.87
C TYR A 509 -18.75 3.83 -24.17
N PRO A 510 -19.17 3.73 -25.44
CA PRO A 510 -20.44 3.12 -25.80
C PRO A 510 -20.39 1.62 -25.53
N GLU A 511 -21.09 1.16 -24.50
CA GLU A 511 -21.32 -0.27 -24.26
C GLU A 511 -22.51 -0.71 -25.14
N THR A 512 -22.22 -1.45 -26.21
CA THR A 512 -23.24 -1.96 -27.14
C THR A 512 -24.01 -3.16 -26.60
N ASP A 513 -23.46 -3.90 -25.63
CA ASP A 513 -24.11 -5.07 -25.04
C ASP A 513 -24.46 -4.84 -23.56
N THR A 514 -25.75 -4.86 -23.23
CA THR A 514 -26.27 -4.72 -21.85
C THR A 514 -25.89 -5.87 -20.90
N LEU A 515 -25.38 -6.98 -21.44
CA LEU A 515 -24.94 -8.17 -20.71
C LEU A 515 -23.46 -8.14 -20.29
N PHE A 516 -22.69 -7.15 -20.74
CA PHE A 516 -21.23 -7.14 -20.63
C PHE A 516 -20.69 -5.84 -20.03
N VAL A 517 -20.67 -5.75 -18.70
CA VAL A 517 -20.12 -4.59 -17.98
C VAL A 517 -18.63 -4.80 -17.72
N SER A 518 -17.78 -3.88 -18.19
CA SER A 518 -16.35 -3.86 -17.84
C SER A 518 -16.17 -3.08 -16.53
N PRO A 519 -15.64 -3.69 -15.46
CA PRO A 519 -15.38 -2.95 -14.22
C PRO A 519 -14.45 -1.76 -14.40
N LEU A 520 -13.40 -1.87 -15.21
CA LEU A 520 -12.49 -0.75 -15.49
C LEU A 520 -13.22 0.41 -16.16
N LEU A 521 -14.00 0.14 -17.20
CA LEU A 521 -14.75 1.19 -17.90
C LEU A 521 -15.87 1.78 -17.03
N GLN A 522 -16.46 0.98 -16.13
CA GLN A 522 -17.39 1.47 -15.11
C GLN A 522 -16.70 2.49 -14.18
N THR A 523 -15.49 2.18 -13.69
CA THR A 523 -14.72 3.14 -12.87
C THR A 523 -14.31 4.40 -13.62
N PHE A 524 -14.20 4.34 -14.95
CA PHE A 524 -13.91 5.53 -15.77
C PHE A 524 -15.14 6.40 -15.93
N LYS A 525 -16.33 5.80 -15.97
CA LYS A 525 -17.60 6.52 -16.06
C LYS A 525 -17.98 7.24 -14.76
N GLU A 526 -17.49 6.76 -13.63
CA GLU A 526 -17.71 7.39 -12.32
C GLU A 526 -17.15 8.82 -12.29
N ASN A 527 -17.87 9.73 -11.62
CA ASN A 527 -17.44 11.12 -11.46
C ASN A 527 -16.28 11.21 -10.46
N GLY A 528 -15.07 10.96 -10.94
CA GLY A 528 -13.82 11.15 -10.21
C GLY A 528 -13.41 12.62 -10.20
N VAL A 529 -13.31 13.21 -9.01
CA VAL A 529 -12.72 14.55 -8.86
C VAL A 529 -11.22 14.49 -9.08
N VAL A 530 -10.66 15.37 -9.92
CA VAL A 530 -9.23 15.39 -10.24
C VAL A 530 -8.37 15.58 -9.00
N LYS A 531 -7.31 14.78 -8.87
CA LYS A 531 -6.40 14.75 -7.72
C LYS A 531 -4.95 14.67 -8.16
N SER A 532 -4.06 15.29 -7.37
CA SER A 532 -2.61 15.15 -7.51
C SER A 532 -1.91 15.06 -6.17
N TYR A 533 -0.91 14.18 -6.06
CA TYR A 533 -0.02 14.08 -4.91
C TYR A 533 1.24 14.90 -5.15
N THR A 534 1.65 15.66 -4.15
CA THR A 534 2.91 16.40 -4.14
C THR A 534 4.09 15.51 -3.69
N GLU A 535 5.29 16.06 -3.72
CA GLU A 535 6.54 15.45 -3.29
C GLU A 535 6.53 15.12 -1.79
N VAL A 536 7.11 13.99 -1.41
CA VAL A 536 7.52 13.74 -0.01
C VAL A 536 8.66 14.70 0.35
N LEU A 537 8.60 15.33 1.52
CA LEU A 537 9.64 16.25 1.97
C LEU A 537 10.57 15.57 2.95
N LEU A 538 11.88 15.71 2.71
CA LEU A 538 12.91 15.20 3.62
C LEU A 538 13.38 16.32 4.55
N VAL A 539 12.97 16.27 5.82
CA VAL A 539 13.35 17.23 6.86
C VAL A 539 14.56 16.72 7.62
N PRO A 540 15.73 17.39 7.53
CA PRO A 540 16.86 17.07 8.38
C PRO A 540 16.60 17.60 9.80
N LEU A 541 16.59 16.70 10.79
CA LEU A 541 16.52 17.05 12.22
C LEU A 541 17.93 17.12 12.83
N THR A 542 18.05 17.76 13.98
CA THR A 542 19.29 17.78 14.77
C THR A 542 19.69 16.37 15.14
N THR A 543 20.82 15.85 14.66
CA THR A 543 21.28 14.53 15.11
C THR A 543 21.97 14.66 16.47
N PRO A 544 21.58 13.87 17.50
CA PRO A 544 22.27 13.90 18.78
C PRO A 544 23.66 13.25 18.66
N ASP A 545 24.55 13.53 19.61
CA ASP A 545 25.83 12.85 19.69
C ASP A 545 25.63 11.39 20.16
N PHE A 546 25.65 10.45 19.20
CA PHE A 546 25.51 9.02 19.47
C PHE A 546 26.72 8.41 20.21
N SER A 547 27.85 9.13 20.32
CA SER A 547 29.08 8.58 20.91
C SER A 547 28.98 8.37 22.42
N MET A 548 28.28 9.25 23.14
CA MET A 548 28.11 9.14 24.60
C MET A 548 27.33 7.88 24.99
N PRO A 549 26.12 7.63 24.47
CA PRO A 549 25.40 6.38 24.75
C PRO A 549 26.14 5.14 24.25
N TYR A 550 26.85 5.20 23.11
CA TYR A 550 27.70 4.10 22.67
C TYR A 550 28.79 3.75 23.70
N ASN A 551 29.45 4.76 24.27
CA ASN A 551 30.46 4.56 25.31
C ASN A 551 29.85 3.94 26.58
N VAL A 552 28.63 4.33 26.96
CA VAL A 552 27.92 3.74 28.10
C VAL A 552 27.53 2.28 27.83
N ILE A 553 27.00 1.98 26.65
CA ILE A 553 26.61 0.62 26.26
C ILE A 553 27.85 -0.30 26.22
N THR A 554 28.95 0.16 25.63
CA THR A 554 30.20 -0.63 25.58
C THR A 554 30.77 -0.88 26.98
N PHE A 555 30.77 0.13 27.86
CA PHE A 555 31.22 -0.04 29.24
C PHE A 555 30.33 -1.04 30.01
N THR A 556 29.01 -0.88 29.95
CA THR A 556 28.05 -1.75 30.66
C THR A 556 28.09 -3.18 30.14
N CYS A 557 28.14 -3.39 28.81
CA CYS A 557 28.34 -4.70 28.20
C CYS A 557 29.65 -5.35 28.64
N THR A 558 30.73 -4.57 28.76
CA THR A 558 32.03 -5.09 29.25
C THR A 558 31.94 -5.52 30.71
N VAL A 559 31.32 -4.72 31.58
CA VAL A 559 31.10 -5.07 32.99
C VAL A 559 30.25 -6.33 33.11
N LEU A 560 29.15 -6.44 32.35
CA LEU A 560 28.28 -7.62 32.34
C LEU A 560 29.01 -8.85 31.82
N ALA A 561 29.80 -8.72 30.74
CA ALA A 561 30.60 -9.81 30.20
C ALA A 561 31.64 -10.31 31.21
N LEU A 562 32.32 -9.41 31.91
CA LEU A 562 33.27 -9.77 32.98
C LEU A 562 32.56 -10.42 34.16
N TYR A 563 31.40 -9.88 34.57
CA TYR A 563 30.59 -10.45 35.65
C TYR A 563 30.14 -11.87 35.32
N PHE A 564 29.41 -12.07 34.21
CA PHE A 564 28.94 -13.39 33.81
C PHE A 564 30.08 -14.34 33.46
N GLY A 565 31.15 -13.86 32.84
CA GLY A 565 32.35 -14.63 32.56
C GLY A 565 33.02 -15.12 33.85
N SER A 566 33.17 -14.26 34.84
CA SER A 566 33.74 -14.63 36.15
C SER A 566 32.83 -15.60 36.92
N LEU A 567 31.52 -15.38 36.90
CA LEU A 567 30.52 -16.24 37.54
C LEU A 567 30.52 -17.64 36.92
N LEU A 568 30.46 -17.74 35.59
CA LEU A 568 30.51 -19.01 34.87
C LEU A 568 31.84 -19.74 35.10
N ASN A 569 32.95 -19.01 35.15
CA ASN A 569 34.26 -19.59 35.45
C ASN A 569 34.34 -20.13 36.89
N ALA A 570 33.78 -19.40 37.87
CA ALA A 570 33.71 -19.85 39.26
C ALA A 570 32.83 -21.11 39.40
N LEU A 571 31.67 -21.12 38.75
CA LEU A 571 30.76 -22.28 38.74
C LEU A 571 31.39 -23.50 38.06
N ARG A 572 32.04 -23.33 36.89
CA ARG A 572 32.75 -24.42 36.20
C ARG A 572 33.95 -24.94 36.98
N ARG A 573 34.73 -24.06 37.62
CA ARG A 573 35.85 -24.50 38.48
C ARG A 573 35.35 -25.32 39.65
N ARG A 574 34.25 -24.92 40.28
CA ARG A 574 33.64 -25.68 41.38
C ARG A 574 33.21 -27.09 40.94
N ILE A 575 32.53 -27.19 39.79
CA ILE A 575 32.13 -28.50 39.23
C ILE A 575 33.37 -29.33 38.86
N GLY A 576 34.38 -28.74 38.24
CA GLY A 576 35.63 -29.44 37.90
C GLY A 576 36.45 -29.87 39.12
N GLU A 577 36.41 -29.11 40.21
CA GLU A 577 37.02 -29.47 41.50
C GLU A 577 36.23 -30.59 42.19
N GLU A 578 34.89 -30.52 42.22
CA GLU A 578 34.03 -31.58 42.74
C GLU A 578 34.19 -32.89 41.94
N GLU A 579 34.28 -32.84 40.60
CA GLU A 579 34.59 -34.01 39.77
C GLU A 579 35.99 -34.57 40.03
N ARG A 580 37.00 -33.71 40.25
CA ARG A 580 38.37 -34.15 40.59
C ARG A 580 38.42 -34.79 41.97
N GLU A 581 37.72 -34.26 42.96
CA GLU A 581 37.64 -34.84 44.30
C GLU A 581 36.83 -36.13 44.30
N LEU A 582 35.76 -36.25 43.51
CA LEU A 582 35.05 -37.51 43.28
C LEU A 582 35.95 -38.56 42.60
N LYS A 583 36.75 -38.17 41.61
CA LYS A 583 37.76 -39.06 40.99
C LYS A 583 38.84 -39.49 41.98
N LYS A 584 39.36 -38.58 42.81
CA LYS A 584 40.33 -38.92 43.88
C LYS A 584 39.71 -39.81 44.96
N ALA A 585 38.46 -39.58 45.32
CA ALA A 585 37.72 -40.41 46.27
C ALA A 585 37.45 -41.82 45.71
N ALA A 586 37.15 -41.94 44.41
CA ALA A 586 37.06 -43.23 43.72
C ALA A 586 38.39 -43.99 43.70
N VAL A 587 39.52 -43.30 43.44
CA VAL A 587 40.86 -43.90 43.49
C VAL A 587 41.25 -44.32 44.92
N LYS A 588 40.97 -43.49 45.95
CA LYS A 588 41.18 -43.86 47.36
C LYS A 588 40.30 -45.03 47.80
N ARG A 589 39.03 -45.09 47.35
CA ARG A 589 38.13 -46.23 47.62
C ARG A 589 38.53 -47.52 46.90
N GLY A 590 39.37 -47.48 45.86
CA GLY A 590 39.99 -48.66 45.26
C GLY A 590 41.20 -49.20 46.05
N LEU A 591 41.95 -48.31 46.72
CA LEU A 591 43.14 -48.67 47.52
C LEU A 591 42.82 -49.26 48.91
N ILE A 592 41.74 -48.79 49.54
CA ILE A 592 41.32 -49.22 50.88
C ILE A 592 40.89 -50.70 50.94
N PRO A 593 40.09 -51.27 50.01
CA PRO A 593 39.77 -52.70 50.03
C PRO A 593 40.99 -53.57 49.71
N LEU A 594 41.98 -53.05 48.97
CA LEU A 594 43.21 -53.78 48.64
C LEU A 594 44.19 -53.86 49.83
N LEU A 595 44.20 -52.84 50.68
CA LEU A 595 44.98 -52.82 51.93
C LEU A 595 44.28 -53.60 53.06
N ILE A 596 42.95 -53.55 53.16
CA ILE A 596 42.19 -54.31 54.17
C ILE A 596 42.16 -55.81 53.83
N ALA A 597 42.16 -56.19 52.54
CA ALA A 597 42.27 -57.60 52.10
C ALA A 597 43.65 -58.24 52.39
N LYS A 598 44.71 -57.44 52.57
CA LYS A 598 46.07 -57.92 52.89
C LYS A 598 46.34 -58.05 54.39
N LEU A 599 45.54 -57.41 55.25
CA LEU A 599 45.75 -57.35 56.71
C LEU A 599 44.70 -58.13 57.53
N ARG A 600 43.55 -58.47 56.96
CA ARG A 600 42.56 -59.36 57.60
C ARG A 600 42.34 -60.58 56.71
N GLY A 601 43.06 -61.66 57.01
CA GLY A 601 42.70 -62.99 56.53
C GLY A 601 41.37 -63.45 57.13
N LYS A 602 40.24 -62.93 56.60
CA LYS A 602 38.90 -63.52 56.69
C LYS A 602 37.87 -62.72 55.87
N LYS A 603 36.89 -63.45 55.31
CA LYS A 603 35.74 -62.96 54.50
C LYS A 603 35.00 -61.81 55.17
N VAL A 604 34.59 -60.83 54.35
CA VAL A 604 33.72 -59.71 54.72
C VAL A 604 32.42 -59.84 53.93
N ASP A 605 31.32 -60.03 54.65
CA ASP A 605 29.94 -59.80 54.20
C ASP A 605 29.65 -58.28 54.13
N PRO A 606 28.68 -57.81 53.31
CA PRO A 606 28.49 -56.39 53.06
C PRO A 606 27.62 -55.73 54.14
N PRO A 607 27.93 -54.48 54.53
CA PRO A 607 26.83 -53.56 54.88
C PRO A 607 27.14 -52.10 54.50
N PRO A 608 26.31 -51.11 54.88
CA PRO A 608 24.99 -50.79 54.35
C PRO A 608 24.99 -49.40 53.66
N GLN A 609 23.91 -49.08 52.96
CA GLN A 609 23.60 -47.71 52.53
C GLN A 609 23.39 -46.81 53.76
N GLY A 610 24.01 -45.62 53.77
CA GLY A 610 23.71 -44.61 54.79
C GLY A 610 24.62 -43.38 54.80
N SER A 611 23.97 -42.23 54.65
CA SER A 611 24.37 -40.83 54.96
C SER A 611 25.21 -40.04 53.94
N SER A 612 24.54 -39.00 53.44
CA SER A 612 25.08 -37.86 52.71
C SER A 612 25.96 -36.98 53.62
N PRO A 613 27.06 -36.39 53.11
CA PRO A 613 27.77 -35.37 53.85
C PRO A 613 27.11 -34.00 53.63
N THR A 614 26.72 -33.38 54.74
CA THR A 614 26.41 -31.95 54.84
C THR A 614 27.64 -31.12 54.45
N SER A 615 27.56 -30.35 53.37
CA SER A 615 28.62 -29.41 52.99
C SER A 615 28.54 -28.13 53.83
N LEU A 616 29.56 -27.89 54.64
CA LEU A 616 29.83 -26.61 55.31
C LEU A 616 29.92 -25.49 54.26
N LEU A 617 28.87 -24.66 54.18
CA LEU A 617 28.89 -23.39 53.45
C LEU A 617 30.00 -22.51 54.05
N SER A 618 31.05 -22.17 53.29
CA SER A 618 32.06 -21.27 53.81
C SER A 618 31.45 -19.86 53.98
N THR A 619 31.50 -19.34 55.19
CA THR A 619 30.98 -18.02 55.59
C THR A 619 31.53 -16.87 54.74
N LYS A 620 32.72 -17.04 54.14
CA LYS A 620 33.31 -16.09 53.17
C LYS A 620 32.53 -15.99 51.85
N LEU A 621 31.88 -17.07 51.41
CA LEU A 621 31.08 -17.06 50.18
C LEU A 621 29.76 -16.33 50.40
N LEU A 622 29.09 -16.61 51.53
CA LEU A 622 27.88 -15.90 51.96
C LEU A 622 28.13 -14.39 52.07
N LEU A 623 29.26 -13.99 52.64
CA LEU A 623 29.59 -12.57 52.80
C LEU A 623 29.83 -11.87 51.45
N LYS A 624 30.44 -12.56 50.48
CA LYS A 624 30.62 -12.02 49.11
C LYS A 624 29.30 -11.92 48.35
N VAL A 625 28.41 -12.91 48.50
CA VAL A 625 27.09 -12.89 47.86
C VAL A 625 26.22 -11.77 48.44
N VAL A 626 26.23 -11.60 49.76
CA VAL A 626 25.50 -10.51 50.43
C VAL A 626 26.07 -9.15 50.03
N PHE A 627 27.39 -9.00 49.97
CA PHE A 627 28.02 -7.75 49.54
C PHE A 627 27.64 -7.38 48.10
N VAL A 628 27.65 -8.34 47.18
CA VAL A 628 27.25 -8.12 45.78
C VAL A 628 25.75 -7.79 45.67
N ALA A 629 24.90 -8.45 46.46
CA ALA A 629 23.48 -8.15 46.49
C ALA A 629 23.20 -6.73 47.02
N VAL A 630 23.92 -6.29 48.05
CA VAL A 630 23.78 -4.93 48.59
C VAL A 630 24.24 -3.89 47.55
N VAL A 631 25.34 -4.13 46.85
CA VAL A 631 25.81 -3.23 45.77
C VAL A 631 24.81 -3.16 44.61
N ALA A 632 24.24 -4.30 44.21
CA ALA A 632 23.23 -4.35 43.15
C ALA A 632 21.93 -3.61 43.54
N VAL A 633 21.45 -3.78 44.77
CA VAL A 633 20.27 -3.07 45.29
C VAL A 633 20.54 -1.57 45.42
N SER A 634 21.73 -1.19 45.89
CA SER A 634 22.12 0.22 46.01
C SER A 634 22.24 0.90 44.65
N PHE A 635 22.79 0.19 43.65
CA PHE A 635 22.87 0.68 42.27
C PHE A 635 21.50 0.80 41.62
N HIS A 636 20.60 -0.17 41.85
CA HIS A 636 19.21 -0.10 41.38
C HIS A 636 18.44 1.06 42.03
N TYR A 637 18.69 1.33 43.32
CA TYR A 637 18.05 2.44 44.02
C TYR A 637 18.56 3.81 43.52
N LEU A 638 19.87 3.94 43.26
CA LEU A 638 20.48 5.14 42.70
C LEU A 638 20.15 5.38 41.21
N SER A 639 19.79 4.34 40.48
CA SER A 639 19.38 4.44 39.07
C SER A 639 17.90 4.79 38.88
N ASN A 640 17.07 4.63 39.93
CA ASN A 640 15.62 4.89 39.90
C ASN A 640 15.20 6.09 40.76
N SER A 641 16.17 6.82 41.36
CA SER A 641 16.00 8.17 41.89
C SER A 641 16.55 9.18 40.90
#